data_AF-A0A419YTS4-F1
#
_entry.id   AF-A0A419YTS4-F1
#
_cell.length_a   1.000
_cell.length_b   1.000
_cell.length_c   1.000
_cell.angle_alpha   90.00
_cell.angle_beta   90.00
_cell.angle_gamma   90.00
#
_symmetry.space_group_name_H-M   'P 1'
#
loop_
_entity.id
_entity.type
_entity.pdbx_description
1 polymer ?
#
loop_
_entity_poly.entity_id
_entity_poly.type
_entity_poly.pdbx_seq_one_letter_code
_entity_poly.pdbx_strand_id
1 'polypeptide(L)'
;MVLLAAPVASTIAADTARWDKFFADWVRPVGQVVIVAAIVLAVMTALSGLLTRTMVSCRAEAWKAPTIRCWTALGGAAMLAVGVLATVYPMFAPFHDAAWLALAFPLGVVLPGLALPVFASGLHWSRAGRLEYDRRRLVMPRGTAVTLALLWAGLLTYFLVAGHQGRLIVADAGLAVLGITAVATALGQSLRIQIEAQDATGAADAAASDYVLSRLQHLSTKSIDRVGISRASELSKLLSEDLSAIPAGNIAGSIAKVLYAIRPGLTWRARVTTIDSDRVTVTLTRNGLHAFTALVSRPELGLPAIPPDTTEPALTGCRDQARAQLLTSAAACILVSLSKGHRELSQGLCGAEQWTAVALHVIATDSAMAGDPPLQRALLRQAVHLQPGYGPARFDYLGAQFMATGRTLDDRLRFARLLAPLVELAKDEDDGTIRFGWETVYLEALYGRIVLWLGGYLGEHGRPDRRKIALLMEAEPTLVADVEACADELSAACATLHARCEQESRRFDTGELLRYIEAMSKRAELIGAMLGLIKDQKHQRGHRPSRWTSPEPDTAPSPELAYSYARLAALVRTCKLDPGPLGEPEDHLALAIAGTKDRRTLKEDPSFVAMLHDRSAGTMRVIGFEDRVGMLELPPFLPFADRLREIGLTSFAALLASTGGGADRQELASYLGVSGLRANQLLGIARLSDLHEDLSRPEVVKVFLDVGVTCPADLRRRVREDSRRLDEALQSTAYDQGVRKERAFAEPERWHRALDGPRIPPARVGSVDIGRNPDPAAAC
;
A
#
# COMPACT_ATOMS: atom_id res chain seq x y z
N MET A 1 5.95 42.42 -73.79
CA MET A 1 5.89 41.75 -72.47
C MET A 1 6.78 42.42 -71.40
N VAL A 2 7.23 43.68 -71.58
CA VAL A 2 8.15 44.39 -70.65
C VAL A 2 7.53 45.66 -70.04
N LEU A 3 6.30 46.05 -70.41
CA LEU A 3 5.69 47.33 -70.00
C LEU A 3 4.61 47.22 -68.90
N LEU A 4 4.40 46.04 -68.29
CA LEU A 4 3.43 45.84 -67.20
C LEU A 4 4.08 45.53 -65.83
N ALA A 5 5.41 45.49 -65.73
CA ALA A 5 6.13 45.17 -64.48
C ALA A 5 6.43 46.39 -63.58
N ALA A 6 6.35 47.61 -64.11
CA ALA A 6 6.68 48.84 -63.37
C ALA A 6 5.74 49.17 -62.19
N PRO A 7 4.39 49.02 -62.28
CA PRO A 7 3.52 49.41 -61.16
C PRO A 7 3.56 48.44 -59.97
N VAL A 8 4.02 47.20 -60.17
CA VAL A 8 4.15 46.18 -59.11
C VAL A 8 5.44 46.36 -58.30
N ALA A 9 6.53 46.80 -58.94
CA ALA A 9 7.79 47.07 -58.23
C ALA A 9 7.69 48.30 -57.31
N SER A 10 6.93 49.34 -57.70
CA SER A 10 6.75 50.55 -56.89
C SER A 10 5.85 50.33 -55.66
N THR A 11 4.87 49.43 -55.73
CA THR A 11 4.02 49.09 -54.58
C THR A 11 4.76 48.21 -53.58
N ILE A 12 5.54 47.22 -54.05
CA ILE A 12 6.39 46.39 -53.18
C ILE A 12 7.46 47.25 -52.47
N ALA A 13 8.10 48.19 -53.17
CA ALA A 13 9.10 49.09 -52.56
C ALA A 13 8.49 50.07 -51.55
N ALA A 14 7.26 50.55 -51.79
CA ALA A 14 6.53 51.39 -50.83
C ALA A 14 6.11 50.60 -49.58
N ASP A 15 5.76 49.32 -49.74
CA ASP A 15 5.46 48.43 -48.61
C ASP A 15 6.71 48.06 -47.81
N THR A 16 7.86 47.83 -48.45
CA THR A 16 9.12 47.58 -47.72
C THR A 16 9.59 48.81 -46.94
N ALA A 17 9.49 50.02 -47.51
CA ALA A 17 9.88 51.24 -46.80
C ALA A 17 8.97 51.56 -45.60
N ARG A 18 7.67 51.26 -45.71
CA ARG A 18 6.74 51.36 -44.57
C ARG A 18 7.05 50.31 -43.50
N TRP A 19 7.41 49.09 -43.91
CA TRP A 19 7.80 48.03 -43.00
C TRP A 19 9.10 48.35 -42.26
N ASP A 20 10.13 48.83 -42.94
CA ASP A 20 11.41 49.21 -42.33
C ASP A 20 11.21 50.35 -41.33
N LYS A 21 10.37 51.33 -41.66
CA LYS A 21 10.00 52.42 -40.75
C LYS A 21 9.21 51.90 -39.54
N PHE A 22 8.22 51.04 -39.74
CA PHE A 22 7.48 50.40 -38.64
C PHE A 22 8.40 49.56 -37.74
N PHE A 23 9.32 48.79 -38.33
CA PHE A 23 10.27 47.97 -37.59
C PHE A 23 11.25 48.83 -36.78
N ALA A 24 11.79 49.89 -37.38
CA ALA A 24 12.72 50.80 -36.73
C ALA A 24 12.05 51.65 -35.63
N ASP A 25 10.83 52.14 -35.88
CA ASP A 25 10.13 53.06 -34.97
C ASP A 25 9.37 52.32 -33.86
N TRP A 26 8.90 51.08 -34.09
CA TRP A 26 8.07 50.33 -33.14
C TRP A 26 8.69 49.01 -32.69
N VAL A 27 9.04 48.12 -33.63
CA VAL A 27 9.47 46.75 -33.26
C VAL A 27 10.79 46.77 -32.49
N ARG A 28 11.77 47.54 -32.95
CA ARG A 28 13.10 47.61 -32.33
C ARG A 28 13.06 48.25 -30.93
N PRO A 29 12.40 49.40 -30.70
CA PRO A 29 12.29 50.00 -29.36
C PRO A 29 11.48 49.14 -28.40
N VAL A 30 10.34 48.59 -28.84
CA VAL A 30 9.54 47.67 -28.03
C VAL A 30 10.35 46.40 -27.70
N GLY A 31 11.07 45.86 -28.67
CA GLY A 31 11.96 44.71 -28.47
C GLY A 31 13.05 44.99 -27.43
N GLN A 32 13.71 46.15 -27.50
CA GLN A 32 14.72 46.55 -26.51
C GLN A 32 14.12 46.71 -25.11
N VAL A 33 12.94 47.33 -24.99
CA VAL A 33 12.20 47.45 -23.72
C VAL A 33 11.86 46.08 -23.15
N VAL A 34 11.31 45.18 -23.97
CA VAL A 34 10.96 43.81 -23.55
C VAL A 34 12.20 43.04 -23.09
N ILE A 35 13.33 43.17 -23.79
CA ILE A 35 14.59 42.51 -23.41
C ILE A 35 15.08 43.02 -22.05
N VAL A 36 15.11 44.34 -21.83
CA VAL A 36 15.56 44.92 -20.55
C VAL A 36 14.62 44.51 -19.42
N ALA A 37 13.29 44.58 -19.64
CA ALA A 37 12.31 44.13 -18.65
C ALA A 37 12.48 42.64 -18.30
N ALA A 38 12.74 41.79 -19.30
CA ALA A 38 13.00 40.37 -19.10
C ALA A 38 14.29 40.13 -18.29
N ILE A 39 15.36 40.89 -18.54
CA ILE A 39 16.61 40.82 -17.77
C ILE A 39 16.35 41.22 -16.31
N VAL A 40 15.65 42.34 -16.07
CA VAL A 40 15.30 42.80 -14.71
C VAL A 40 14.47 41.74 -13.97
N LEU A 41 13.46 41.18 -14.63
CA LEU A 41 12.64 40.10 -14.07
C LEU A 41 13.46 38.85 -13.74
N ALA A 42 14.38 38.46 -14.61
CA ALA A 42 15.27 37.32 -14.39
C ALA A 42 16.18 37.55 -13.17
N VAL A 43 16.77 38.74 -13.05
CA VAL A 43 17.61 39.12 -11.90
C VAL A 43 16.79 39.13 -10.60
N MET A 44 15.60 39.72 -10.60
CA MET A 44 14.73 39.74 -9.42
C MET A 44 14.29 38.34 -9.00
N THR A 45 13.96 37.47 -9.96
CA THR A 45 13.61 36.07 -9.69
C THR A 45 14.80 35.30 -9.10
N ALA A 46 16.01 35.54 -9.62
CA ALA A 46 17.25 34.99 -9.07
C ALA A 46 17.50 35.44 -7.64
N LEU A 47 17.35 36.74 -7.36
CA LEU A 47 17.46 37.30 -6.02
C LEU A 47 16.42 36.71 -5.07
N SER A 48 15.16 36.53 -5.52
CA SER A 48 14.14 35.84 -4.71
C SER A 48 14.53 34.41 -4.36
N GLY A 49 15.08 33.67 -5.32
CA GLY A 49 15.59 32.31 -5.11
C GLY A 49 16.67 32.26 -4.03
N LEU A 50 17.65 33.18 -4.12
CA LEU A 50 18.74 33.28 -3.13
C LEU A 50 18.24 33.71 -1.74
N LEU A 51 17.24 34.59 -1.70
CA LEU A 51 16.70 35.14 -0.46
C LEU A 51 15.76 34.16 0.27
N THR A 52 15.29 33.08 -0.37
CA THR A 52 14.43 32.07 0.30
C THR A 52 15.13 31.46 1.52
N ARG A 53 16.46 31.29 1.46
CA ARG A 53 17.32 30.79 2.54
C ARG A 53 17.21 31.60 3.83
N THR A 54 17.14 32.93 3.71
CA THR A 54 17.06 33.82 4.87
C THR A 54 15.60 34.07 5.28
N MET A 55 14.67 34.08 4.32
CA MET A 55 13.28 34.44 4.56
C MET A 55 12.48 33.38 5.31
N VAL A 56 12.87 32.10 5.22
CA VAL A 56 12.10 30.99 5.80
C VAL A 56 12.97 30.12 6.71
N SER A 57 12.51 29.95 7.94
CA SER A 57 13.11 29.02 8.91
C SER A 57 12.90 27.56 8.49
N CYS A 58 13.89 26.70 8.73
CA CYS A 58 13.77 25.25 8.47
C CYS A 58 12.54 24.64 9.15
N ARG A 59 12.15 25.15 10.33
CA ARG A 59 11.06 24.62 11.16
C ARG A 59 9.69 25.24 10.88
N ALA A 60 9.59 26.16 9.92
CA ALA A 60 8.36 26.86 9.63
C ALA A 60 7.28 25.92 9.06
N GLU A 61 6.05 26.03 9.54
CA GLU A 61 4.93 25.34 8.91
C GLU A 61 4.66 25.92 7.51
N ALA A 62 4.50 25.04 6.52
CA ALA A 62 4.21 25.43 5.15
C ALA A 62 2.88 26.17 5.06
N TRP A 63 2.81 27.19 4.21
CA TRP A 63 1.57 27.91 3.99
C TRP A 63 0.57 27.09 3.18
N LYS A 64 -0.71 27.37 3.40
CA LYS A 64 -1.78 26.83 2.55
C LYS A 64 -1.62 27.34 1.12
N ALA A 65 -1.97 26.50 0.14
CA ALA A 65 -1.93 26.83 -1.28
C ALA A 65 -2.53 28.23 -1.65
N PRO A 66 -3.71 28.66 -1.15
CA PRO A 66 -4.24 29.99 -1.47
C PRO A 66 -3.35 31.13 -0.97
N THR A 67 -2.75 30.99 0.22
CA THR A 67 -1.82 31.98 0.77
C THR A 67 -0.56 32.07 -0.08
N ILE A 68 0.00 30.92 -0.49
CA ILE A 68 1.15 30.88 -1.41
C ILE A 68 0.80 31.55 -2.75
N ARG A 69 -0.35 31.21 -3.36
CA ARG A 69 -0.80 31.80 -4.63
C ARG A 69 -0.99 33.32 -4.51
N CYS A 70 -1.60 33.79 -3.42
CA CYS A 70 -1.82 35.21 -3.17
C CYS A 70 -0.48 35.98 -3.11
N TRP A 71 0.47 35.53 -2.30
CA TRP A 71 1.78 36.18 -2.18
C TRP A 71 2.63 36.04 -3.44
N THR A 72 2.53 34.92 -4.16
CA THR A 72 3.20 34.73 -5.46
C THR A 72 2.62 35.68 -6.51
N ALA A 73 1.30 35.85 -6.57
CA ALA A 73 0.65 36.75 -7.51
C ALA A 73 0.95 38.22 -7.19
N LEU A 74 0.86 38.61 -5.91
CA LEU A 74 1.20 39.96 -5.46
C LEU A 74 2.66 40.28 -5.74
N GLY A 75 3.57 39.38 -5.38
CA GLY A 75 4.99 39.56 -5.60
C GLY A 75 5.36 39.56 -7.09
N GLY A 76 4.77 38.66 -7.89
CA GLY A 76 4.96 38.61 -9.33
C GLY A 76 4.44 39.87 -10.04
N ALA A 77 3.28 40.39 -9.62
CA ALA A 77 2.74 41.65 -10.12
C ALA A 77 3.65 42.83 -9.77
N ALA A 78 4.19 42.88 -8.54
CA ALA A 78 5.15 43.91 -8.13
C ALA A 78 6.45 43.84 -8.94
N MET A 79 7.01 42.65 -9.18
CA MET A 79 8.18 42.46 -10.05
C MET A 79 7.92 42.91 -11.49
N LEU A 80 6.75 42.57 -12.05
CA LEU A 80 6.36 42.99 -13.39
C LEU A 80 6.22 44.51 -13.46
N ALA A 81 5.61 45.13 -12.45
CA ALA A 81 5.51 46.58 -12.35
C ALA A 81 6.90 47.25 -12.36
N VAL A 82 7.88 46.73 -11.62
CA VAL A 82 9.26 47.24 -11.63
C VAL A 82 9.91 47.08 -13.01
N GLY A 83 9.78 45.90 -13.65
CA GLY A 83 10.33 45.68 -14.99
C GLY A 83 9.75 46.61 -16.05
N VAL A 84 8.45 46.92 -15.96
CA VAL A 84 7.78 47.89 -16.85
C VAL A 84 8.15 49.32 -16.48
N LEU A 85 8.16 49.70 -15.19
CA LEU A 85 8.49 51.06 -14.76
C LEU A 85 9.93 51.41 -15.10
N ALA A 86 10.89 50.52 -14.85
CA ALA A 86 12.30 50.72 -15.16
C ALA A 86 12.55 50.99 -16.65
N THR A 87 11.68 50.48 -17.53
CA THR A 87 11.83 50.62 -18.99
C THR A 87 10.98 51.75 -19.58
N VAL A 88 9.74 51.92 -19.11
CA VAL A 88 8.78 52.92 -19.61
C VAL A 88 9.06 54.31 -19.05
N TYR A 89 9.48 54.40 -17.79
CA TYR A 89 9.72 55.69 -17.12
C TYR A 89 10.74 56.58 -17.86
N PRO A 90 11.95 56.11 -18.20
CA PRO A 90 12.92 56.94 -18.93
C PRO A 90 12.48 57.29 -20.35
N MET A 91 11.58 56.50 -20.95
CA MET A 91 11.14 56.68 -22.34
C MET A 91 9.97 57.65 -22.50
N PHE A 92 9.02 57.65 -21.55
CA PHE A 92 7.75 58.39 -21.72
C PHE A 92 7.48 59.44 -20.64
N ALA A 93 8.22 59.45 -19.52
CA ALA A 93 7.97 60.31 -18.36
C ALA A 93 6.47 60.49 -18.01
N PRO A 94 5.64 59.43 -17.96
CA PRO A 94 4.19 59.55 -18.04
C PRO A 94 3.52 60.16 -16.80
N PHE A 95 4.25 60.35 -15.69
CA PHE A 95 3.70 60.77 -14.40
C PHE A 95 4.25 62.14 -13.99
N HIS A 96 3.62 63.23 -14.46
CA HIS A 96 4.06 64.59 -14.14
C HIS A 96 3.61 65.04 -12.73
N ASP A 97 2.43 64.64 -12.25
CA ASP A 97 1.89 65.19 -11.01
C ASP A 97 2.16 64.36 -9.74
N ALA A 98 2.48 63.05 -9.84
CA ALA A 98 2.75 62.10 -8.74
C ALA A 98 1.88 62.18 -7.46
N ALA A 99 0.80 62.97 -7.43
CA ALA A 99 -0.03 63.17 -6.26
C ALA A 99 -0.71 61.85 -5.85
N TRP A 100 -1.04 61.02 -6.83
CA TRP A 100 -1.58 59.68 -6.62
C TRP A 100 -0.60 58.73 -5.91
N LEU A 101 0.73 58.90 -6.08
CA LEU A 101 1.73 58.08 -5.40
C LEU A 101 1.70 58.27 -3.88
N ALA A 102 1.32 59.45 -3.39
CA ALA A 102 1.25 59.72 -1.95
C ALA A 102 0.24 58.81 -1.24
N LEU A 103 -0.79 58.33 -1.94
CA LEU A 103 -1.76 57.36 -1.43
C LEU A 103 -1.44 55.93 -1.88
N ALA A 104 -1.06 55.74 -3.14
CA ALA A 104 -0.84 54.42 -3.71
C ALA A 104 0.38 53.69 -3.11
N PHE A 105 1.47 54.41 -2.80
CA PHE A 105 2.65 53.81 -2.20
C PHE A 105 2.41 53.26 -0.79
N PRO A 106 1.87 54.04 0.19
CA PRO A 106 1.64 53.51 1.52
C PRO A 106 0.60 52.37 1.54
N LEU A 107 -0.48 52.49 0.76
CA LEU A 107 -1.56 51.49 0.75
C LEU A 107 -1.23 50.25 -0.08
N GLY A 108 -0.63 50.43 -1.26
CA GLY A 108 -0.39 49.36 -2.22
C GLY A 108 0.96 48.66 -2.07
N VAL A 109 1.94 49.30 -1.43
CA VAL A 109 3.32 48.77 -1.34
C VAL A 109 3.75 48.59 0.11
N VAL A 110 3.70 49.65 0.93
CA VAL A 110 4.19 49.59 2.31
C VAL A 110 3.31 48.73 3.21
N LEU A 111 1.99 48.86 3.12
CA LEU A 111 1.08 48.06 3.96
C LEU A 111 1.23 46.55 3.70
N PRO A 112 1.23 46.05 2.45
CA PRO A 112 1.56 44.64 2.18
C PRO A 112 2.99 44.27 2.62
N GLY A 113 3.94 45.20 2.44
CA GLY A 113 5.32 45.05 2.86
C GLY A 113 5.50 44.84 4.36
N LEU A 114 4.73 45.55 5.19
CA LEU A 114 4.67 45.40 6.64
C LEU A 114 3.78 44.22 7.08
N ALA A 115 2.74 43.91 6.31
CA ALA A 115 1.89 42.75 6.59
C ALA A 115 2.68 41.43 6.46
N LEU A 116 3.63 41.35 5.53
CA LEU A 116 4.47 40.17 5.33
C LEU A 116 5.27 39.76 6.60
N PRO A 117 6.12 40.60 7.20
CA PRO A 117 6.86 40.25 8.42
C PRO A 117 5.94 40.04 9.63
N VAL A 118 4.83 40.79 9.74
CA VAL A 118 3.84 40.57 10.82
C VAL A 118 3.23 39.18 10.69
N PHE A 119 2.72 38.83 9.51
CA PHE A 119 2.15 37.50 9.24
C PHE A 119 3.19 36.38 9.40
N ALA A 120 4.42 36.61 8.92
CA ALA A 120 5.51 35.65 9.01
C ALA A 120 6.10 35.47 10.42
N SER A 121 5.89 36.44 11.31
CA SER A 121 6.36 36.36 12.69
C SER A 121 5.51 35.46 13.58
N GLY A 122 4.36 34.97 13.09
CA GLY A 122 3.40 34.19 13.88
C GLY A 122 2.57 35.03 14.86
N LEU A 123 2.69 36.36 14.77
CA LEU A 123 1.84 37.30 15.50
C LEU A 123 0.43 37.22 14.91
N HIS A 124 -0.53 36.81 15.73
CA HIS A 124 -1.93 36.81 15.35
C HIS A 124 -2.75 37.53 16.40
N TRP A 125 -3.80 38.21 15.93
CA TRP A 125 -4.78 38.84 16.81
C TRP A 125 -5.76 37.75 17.25
N SER A 126 -5.74 37.39 18.53
CA SER A 126 -6.72 36.44 19.06
C SER A 126 -8.10 37.11 19.14
N ARG A 127 -9.19 36.32 19.12
CA ARG A 127 -10.57 36.85 19.25
C ARG A 127 -10.78 37.65 20.55
N ALA A 128 -9.95 37.40 21.56
CA ALA A 128 -9.95 38.13 22.83
C ALA A 128 -9.25 39.50 22.74
N GLY A 129 -8.86 39.94 21.54
CA GLY A 129 -8.19 41.22 21.33
C GLY A 129 -6.72 41.22 21.75
N ARG A 130 -6.15 40.07 22.15
CA ARG A 130 -4.75 39.96 22.58
C ARG A 130 -3.86 39.52 21.42
N LEU A 131 -2.67 40.11 21.38
CA LEU A 131 -1.63 39.73 20.42
C LEU A 131 -0.94 38.48 20.95
N GLU A 132 -1.31 37.31 20.42
CA GLU A 132 -0.71 36.05 20.83
C GLU A 132 0.42 35.66 19.90
N TYR A 133 1.54 35.28 20.50
CA TYR A 133 2.73 34.84 19.79
C TYR A 133 2.77 33.33 19.73
N ASP A 134 2.39 32.77 18.58
CA ASP A 134 2.50 31.33 18.34
C ASP A 134 3.89 30.99 17.81
N ARG A 135 4.76 30.48 18.70
CA ARG A 135 6.12 30.01 18.34
C ARG A 135 6.10 29.00 17.19
N ARG A 136 5.01 28.25 17.02
CA ARG A 136 4.89 27.19 16.01
C ARG A 136 4.61 27.76 14.62
N ARG A 137 4.04 28.97 14.52
CA ARG A 137 3.77 29.69 13.25
C ARG A 137 4.89 30.60 12.81
N LEU A 138 6.05 30.56 13.48
CA LEU A 138 7.19 31.40 13.13
C LEU A 138 7.77 30.94 11.77
N VAL A 139 7.37 31.66 10.73
CA VAL A 139 7.81 31.43 9.34
C VAL A 139 9.22 31.95 9.15
N MET A 140 9.45 33.18 9.59
CA MET A 140 10.67 33.92 9.32
C MET A 140 11.54 34.00 10.59
N PRO A 141 12.88 33.85 10.49
CA PRO A 141 13.76 34.15 11.62
C PRO A 141 13.51 35.56 12.16
N ARG A 142 13.59 35.74 13.48
CA ARG A 142 13.29 37.04 14.12
C ARG A 142 14.16 38.17 13.57
N GLY A 143 15.46 37.89 13.33
CA GLY A 143 16.38 38.88 12.76
C GLY A 143 15.95 39.35 11.37
N THR A 144 15.49 38.44 10.51
CA THR A 144 14.99 38.78 9.17
C THR A 144 13.66 39.52 9.21
N ALA A 145 12.75 39.17 10.13
CA ALA A 145 11.49 39.90 10.29
C ALA A 145 11.72 41.35 10.78
N VAL A 146 12.62 41.54 11.75
CA VAL A 146 12.98 42.87 12.27
C VAL A 146 13.71 43.70 11.22
N THR A 147 14.69 43.14 10.52
CA THR A 147 15.41 43.85 9.45
C THR A 147 14.48 44.26 8.31
N LEU A 148 13.53 43.39 7.92
CA LEU A 148 12.54 43.72 6.91
C LEU A 148 11.58 44.82 7.39
N ALA A 149 11.13 44.79 8.64
CA ALA A 149 10.29 45.83 9.21
C ALA A 149 11.01 47.19 9.28
N LEU A 150 12.28 47.19 9.69
CA LEU A 150 13.13 48.40 9.69
C LEU A 150 13.38 48.93 8.28
N LEU A 151 13.58 48.04 7.30
CA LEU A 151 13.73 48.41 5.89
C LEU A 151 12.46 49.11 5.39
N TRP A 152 11.27 48.56 5.66
CA TRP A 152 10.00 49.18 5.29
C TRP A 152 9.75 50.51 5.98
N ALA A 153 10.08 50.63 7.27
CA ALA A 153 10.01 51.89 8.00
C ALA A 153 10.94 52.94 7.36
N GLY A 154 12.18 52.56 7.03
CA GLY A 154 13.14 53.44 6.37
C GLY A 154 12.68 53.90 4.98
N LEU A 155 12.15 52.99 4.16
CA LEU A 155 11.58 53.31 2.85
C LEU A 155 10.39 54.28 2.97
N LEU A 156 9.50 54.06 3.94
CA LEU A 156 8.37 54.96 4.18
C LEU A 156 8.84 56.34 4.65
N THR A 157 9.75 56.42 5.61
CA THR A 157 10.29 57.69 6.10
C THR A 157 10.98 58.46 4.98
N TYR A 158 11.81 57.78 4.16
CA TYR A 158 12.49 58.41 3.05
C TYR A 158 11.52 58.85 1.94
N PHE A 159 10.47 58.07 1.65
CA PHE A 159 9.41 58.47 0.71
C PHE A 159 8.72 59.78 1.14
N LEU A 160 8.45 59.95 2.44
CA LEU A 160 7.79 61.16 2.96
C LEU A 160 8.67 62.41 2.86
N VAL A 161 9.98 62.26 3.06
CA VAL A 161 10.95 63.38 3.05
C VAL A 161 11.47 63.68 1.64
N ALA A 162 11.51 62.70 0.74
CA ALA A 162 12.06 62.86 -0.59
C ALA A 162 11.23 63.79 -1.49
N GLY A 163 11.94 64.52 -2.36
CA GLY A 163 11.33 65.28 -3.45
C GLY A 163 10.71 64.37 -4.53
N HIS A 164 10.06 64.96 -5.53
CA HIS A 164 9.26 64.24 -6.52
C HIS A 164 10.01 63.08 -7.21
N GLN A 165 11.22 63.34 -7.74
CA GLN A 165 12.04 62.29 -8.36
C GLN A 165 12.47 61.21 -7.36
N GLY A 166 12.79 61.61 -6.13
CA GLY A 166 13.15 60.67 -5.08
C GLY A 166 11.97 59.74 -4.72
N ARG A 167 10.74 60.26 -4.64
CA ARG A 167 9.55 59.43 -4.36
C ARG A 167 9.32 58.32 -5.38
N LEU A 168 9.58 58.58 -6.66
CA LEU A 168 9.45 57.58 -7.72
C LEU A 168 10.53 56.49 -7.60
N ILE A 169 11.78 56.88 -7.34
CA ILE A 169 12.87 55.92 -7.11
C ILE A 169 12.57 55.04 -5.88
N VAL A 170 12.04 55.64 -4.81
CA VAL A 170 11.66 54.91 -3.59
C VAL A 170 10.46 53.99 -3.81
N ALA A 171 9.49 54.44 -4.62
CA ALA A 171 8.35 53.61 -4.98
C ALA A 171 8.78 52.37 -5.78
N ASP A 172 9.69 52.55 -6.75
CA ASP A 172 10.25 51.45 -7.54
C ASP A 172 11.09 50.50 -6.68
N ALA A 173 11.96 51.04 -5.83
CA ALA A 173 12.73 50.26 -4.86
C ALA A 173 11.81 49.50 -3.88
N GLY A 174 10.73 50.12 -3.41
CA GLY A 174 9.74 49.48 -2.55
C GLY A 174 9.00 48.35 -3.26
N LEU A 175 8.55 48.56 -4.51
CA LEU A 175 7.95 47.50 -5.32
C LEU A 175 8.92 46.35 -5.56
N ALA A 176 10.20 46.65 -5.78
CA ALA A 176 11.24 45.64 -5.95
C ALA A 176 11.44 44.81 -4.69
N VAL A 177 11.54 45.46 -3.53
CA VAL A 177 11.64 44.80 -2.22
C VAL A 177 10.40 43.95 -1.94
N LEU A 178 9.19 44.48 -2.17
CA LEU A 178 7.95 43.72 -2.01
C LEU A 178 7.91 42.50 -2.92
N GLY A 179 8.19 42.69 -4.21
CA GLY A 179 8.22 41.62 -5.21
C GLY A 179 9.19 40.51 -4.79
N ILE A 180 10.44 40.88 -4.51
CA ILE A 180 11.50 39.94 -4.16
C ILE A 180 11.16 39.18 -2.87
N THR A 181 10.76 39.88 -1.81
CA THR A 181 10.50 39.27 -0.49
C THR A 181 9.20 38.45 -0.47
N ALA A 182 8.13 38.90 -1.13
CA ALA A 182 6.88 38.16 -1.23
C ALA A 182 7.05 36.85 -2.01
N VAL A 183 7.69 36.91 -3.19
CA VAL A 183 8.00 35.72 -4.00
C VAL A 183 8.96 34.80 -3.24
N ALA A 184 10.05 35.32 -2.65
CA ALA A 184 10.99 34.51 -1.87
C ALA A 184 10.31 33.77 -0.69
N THR A 185 9.43 34.47 0.04
CA THR A 185 8.72 33.87 1.17
C THR A 185 7.70 32.84 0.68
N ALA A 186 6.90 33.15 -0.34
CA ALA A 186 5.91 32.24 -0.90
C ALA A 186 6.54 30.95 -1.43
N LEU A 187 7.65 31.08 -2.15
CA LEU A 187 8.41 29.95 -2.68
C LEU A 187 9.03 29.12 -1.56
N GLY A 188 9.71 29.74 -0.60
CA GLY A 188 10.32 29.08 0.56
C GLY A 188 9.30 28.38 1.48
N GLN A 189 8.02 28.77 1.40
CA GLN A 189 6.90 28.18 2.13
C GLN A 189 6.15 27.08 1.39
N SER A 190 6.48 26.80 0.14
CA SER A 190 5.91 25.64 -0.55
C SER A 190 6.37 24.34 0.11
N LEU A 191 5.53 23.30 0.11
CA LEU A 191 5.89 21.98 0.59
C LEU A 191 6.18 21.11 -0.63
N ARG A 192 7.37 21.27 -1.22
CA ARG A 192 7.78 20.50 -2.39
C ARG A 192 9.10 19.84 -2.07
N ILE A 193 9.12 18.52 -2.12
CA ILE A 193 10.30 17.74 -1.81
C ILE A 193 10.92 17.17 -3.08
N GLN A 194 12.24 17.35 -3.20
CA GLN A 194 13.08 16.63 -4.15
C GLN A 194 13.80 15.52 -3.40
N ILE A 195 13.76 14.31 -3.95
CA ILE A 195 14.49 13.17 -3.40
C ILE A 195 15.62 12.83 -4.36
N GLU A 196 16.82 12.69 -3.82
CA GLU A 196 18.02 12.31 -4.56
C GLU A 196 18.70 11.19 -3.78
N ALA A 197 18.60 9.96 -4.28
CA ALA A 197 19.40 8.85 -3.80
C ALA A 197 20.75 8.84 -4.52
N GLN A 198 21.81 8.55 -3.77
CA GLN A 198 23.17 8.41 -4.25
C GLN A 198 23.71 7.05 -3.79
N ASP A 199 24.45 6.39 -4.67
CA ASP A 199 25.14 5.15 -4.34
C ASP A 199 26.40 5.42 -3.49
N ALA A 200 27.13 4.36 -3.15
CA ALA A 200 28.39 4.44 -2.39
C ALA A 200 29.51 5.19 -3.13
N THR A 201 29.40 5.34 -4.46
CA THR A 201 30.35 6.11 -5.28
C THR A 201 30.00 7.61 -5.31
N GLY A 202 28.83 7.98 -4.80
CA GLY A 202 28.26 9.33 -4.87
C GLY A 202 27.54 9.62 -6.19
N ALA A 203 27.39 8.63 -7.07
CA ALA A 203 26.62 8.77 -8.30
C ALA A 203 25.11 8.72 -8.01
N ALA A 204 24.33 9.45 -8.80
CA ALA A 204 22.88 9.52 -8.62
C ALA A 204 22.22 8.19 -9.01
N ASP A 205 21.40 7.66 -8.10
CA ASP A 205 20.68 6.41 -8.25
C ASP A 205 19.18 6.68 -8.47
N ALA A 206 18.77 6.66 -9.73
CA ALA A 206 17.38 6.95 -10.10
C ALA A 206 16.40 5.90 -9.55
N ALA A 207 16.78 4.62 -9.55
CA ALA A 207 15.93 3.54 -9.07
C ALA A 207 15.68 3.64 -7.56
N ALA A 208 16.73 3.92 -6.77
CA ALA A 208 16.56 4.16 -5.34
C ALA A 208 15.76 5.44 -5.04
N SER A 209 15.93 6.49 -5.84
CA SER A 209 15.15 7.74 -5.70
C SER A 209 13.66 7.49 -5.93
N ASP A 210 13.31 6.75 -6.98
CA ASP A 210 11.93 6.39 -7.31
C ASP A 210 11.33 5.43 -6.27
N TYR A 211 12.13 4.51 -5.73
CA TYR A 211 11.70 3.64 -4.63
C TYR A 211 11.43 4.41 -3.34
N VAL A 212 12.31 5.33 -2.92
CA VAL A 212 12.08 6.16 -1.73
C VAL A 212 10.86 7.05 -1.92
N LEU A 213 10.66 7.59 -3.13
CA LEU A 213 9.48 8.36 -3.48
C LEU A 213 8.19 7.54 -3.36
N SER A 214 8.14 6.35 -3.98
CA SER A 214 6.96 5.49 -3.93
C SER A 214 6.65 5.05 -2.50
N ARG A 215 7.68 4.76 -1.69
CA ARG A 215 7.51 4.47 -0.27
C ARG A 215 7.05 5.69 0.51
N LEU A 216 7.56 6.89 0.25
CA LEU A 216 7.04 8.11 0.89
C LEU A 216 5.55 8.31 0.59
N GLN A 217 5.13 8.11 -0.66
CA GLN A 217 3.72 8.19 -1.07
C GLN A 217 2.87 7.12 -0.38
N HIS A 218 3.38 5.91 -0.22
CA HIS A 218 2.68 4.83 0.47
C HIS A 218 2.58 5.03 1.98
N LEU A 219 3.67 5.48 2.62
CA LEU A 219 3.77 5.75 4.06
C LEU A 219 2.96 6.97 4.48
N SER A 220 2.92 7.98 3.62
CA SER A 220 1.96 9.04 3.78
C SER A 220 0.60 8.51 3.43
N THR A 221 -0.06 8.01 4.45
CA THR A 221 -1.51 7.91 4.53
C THR A 221 -2.14 9.23 3.99
N LYS A 222 -2.38 9.26 2.67
CA LYS A 222 -3.11 10.18 1.74
C LYS A 222 -3.05 11.70 1.92
N SER A 223 -2.43 12.24 2.96
CA SER A 223 -2.31 13.68 3.22
C SER A 223 -1.28 14.38 2.31
N ILE A 224 -0.42 13.62 1.64
CA ILE A 224 0.71 14.14 0.86
C ILE A 224 0.37 14.61 -0.55
N ASP A 225 -0.87 14.47 -1.05
CA ASP A 225 -1.23 15.03 -2.36
C ASP A 225 -1.07 16.58 -2.43
N ARG A 226 -0.93 17.24 -1.27
CA ARG A 226 -0.56 18.66 -1.17
C ARG A 226 0.94 18.94 -1.26
N VAL A 227 1.78 17.94 -1.00
CA VAL A 227 3.21 18.01 -1.23
C VAL A 227 3.42 17.83 -2.73
N GLY A 228 3.77 18.89 -3.44
CA GLY A 228 4.08 18.79 -4.86
C GLY A 228 5.39 18.01 -5.03
N ILE A 229 5.34 16.69 -5.07
CA ILE A 229 6.54 15.87 -5.20
C ILE A 229 6.94 15.84 -6.68
N SER A 230 8.12 16.37 -6.99
CA SER A 230 8.65 16.40 -8.35
C SER A 230 9.75 15.35 -8.49
N ARG A 231 9.65 14.48 -9.50
CA ARG A 231 10.68 13.47 -9.81
C ARG A 231 11.98 14.15 -10.24
N ALA A 232 13.10 13.79 -9.61
CA ALA A 232 14.42 14.23 -10.06
C ALA A 232 14.85 13.53 -11.37
N SER A 233 14.33 12.32 -11.64
CA SER A 233 14.69 11.48 -12.80
C SER A 233 14.18 12.00 -14.14
N GLU A 234 13.01 12.65 -14.18
CA GLU A 234 12.50 13.32 -15.40
C GLU A 234 13.29 14.58 -15.73
N LEU A 235 13.93 15.20 -14.73
CA LEU A 235 14.81 16.33 -14.92
C LEU A 235 16.20 15.92 -15.38
N SER A 236 16.77 14.83 -14.85
CA SER A 236 18.00 14.28 -15.41
C SER A 236 17.78 13.74 -16.84
N LYS A 237 16.60 13.23 -17.19
CA LYS A 237 16.22 12.89 -18.58
C LYS A 237 16.03 14.12 -19.47
N LEU A 238 15.31 15.16 -19.03
CA LEU A 238 15.20 16.44 -19.77
C LEU A 238 16.57 17.16 -19.91
N LEU A 239 17.50 16.98 -18.97
CA LEU A 239 18.85 17.53 -19.08
C LEU A 239 19.82 16.60 -19.85
N SER A 240 19.57 15.29 -19.92
CA SER A 240 20.41 14.36 -20.67
C SER A 240 19.98 14.21 -22.13
N GLU A 241 18.68 14.35 -22.45
CA GLU A 241 18.16 14.28 -23.82
C GLU A 241 18.07 15.66 -24.47
N ASP A 242 17.43 16.66 -23.85
CA ASP A 242 17.21 17.98 -24.50
C ASP A 242 18.36 18.99 -24.33
N LEU A 243 19.26 18.78 -23.37
CA LEU A 243 20.48 19.58 -23.21
C LEU A 243 21.74 18.89 -23.73
N SER A 244 21.62 17.68 -24.30
CA SER A 244 22.69 17.06 -25.10
C SER A 244 23.06 17.86 -26.35
N ALA A 245 22.18 18.76 -26.80
CA ALA A 245 22.42 19.69 -27.90
C ALA A 245 23.22 20.94 -27.51
N ILE A 246 23.52 21.16 -26.22
CA ILE A 246 24.41 22.23 -25.76
C ILE A 246 25.76 21.58 -25.38
N PRO A 247 26.90 22.03 -25.94
CA PRO A 247 28.17 21.34 -25.80
C PRO A 247 28.53 21.16 -24.32
N ALA A 248 28.81 19.90 -23.94
CA ALA A 248 29.23 19.50 -22.61
C ALA A 248 30.54 20.19 -22.22
N GLY A 249 30.42 21.33 -21.52
CA GLY A 249 31.54 22.09 -21.01
C GLY A 249 31.26 22.59 -19.59
N ASN A 250 32.33 22.90 -18.84
CA ASN A 250 32.27 23.40 -17.46
C ASN A 250 31.31 24.60 -17.26
N ILE A 251 31.06 25.36 -18.33
CA ILE A 251 30.13 26.49 -18.36
C ILE A 251 28.67 26.02 -18.25
N ALA A 252 28.25 24.97 -18.96
CA ALA A 252 26.89 24.44 -18.87
C ALA A 252 26.59 23.84 -17.48
N GLY A 253 27.56 23.13 -16.90
CA GLY A 253 27.46 22.66 -15.52
C GLY A 253 27.38 23.80 -14.49
N SER A 254 28.04 24.93 -14.75
CA SER A 254 27.98 26.11 -13.89
C SER A 254 26.64 26.85 -14.05
N ILE A 255 26.14 27.01 -15.28
CA ILE A 255 24.82 27.59 -15.56
C ILE A 255 23.70 26.71 -14.99
N ALA A 256 23.81 25.39 -15.09
CA ALA A 256 22.88 24.46 -14.46
C ALA A 256 22.94 24.60 -12.94
N LYS A 257 24.12 24.68 -12.31
CA LYS A 257 24.26 24.93 -10.86
C LYS A 257 23.64 26.27 -10.44
N VAL A 258 23.81 27.32 -11.24
CA VAL A 258 23.20 28.64 -11.02
C VAL A 258 21.67 28.56 -11.18
N LEU A 259 21.17 27.91 -12.23
CA LEU A 259 19.74 27.66 -12.44
C LEU A 259 19.14 26.78 -11.35
N TYR A 260 19.86 25.78 -10.83
CA TYR A 260 19.45 24.95 -9.70
C TYR A 260 19.45 25.71 -8.38
N ALA A 261 20.43 26.59 -8.17
CA ALA A 261 20.47 27.47 -7.00
C ALA A 261 19.36 28.54 -7.04
N ILE A 262 18.97 28.95 -8.24
CA ILE A 262 17.89 29.91 -8.48
C ILE A 262 16.53 29.22 -8.53
N ARG A 263 16.45 27.89 -8.68
CA ARG A 263 15.19 27.22 -8.98
C ARG A 263 14.25 27.31 -7.78
N PRO A 264 13.18 28.13 -7.86
CA PRO A 264 12.49 28.54 -6.66
C PRO A 264 11.43 27.52 -6.19
N GLY A 265 11.22 26.45 -6.95
CA GLY A 265 10.11 25.51 -6.75
C GLY A 265 10.40 24.30 -5.87
N LEU A 266 11.62 24.09 -5.37
CA LEU A 266 11.97 22.93 -4.55
C LEU A 266 12.47 23.39 -3.19
N THR A 267 11.56 23.39 -2.22
CA THR A 267 11.86 23.88 -0.87
C THR A 267 12.60 22.86 -0.05
N TRP A 268 12.21 21.60 -0.13
CA TRP A 268 12.82 20.51 0.60
C TRP A 268 13.65 19.66 -0.35
N ARG A 269 14.86 19.31 0.07
CA ARG A 269 15.69 18.34 -0.62
C ARG A 269 16.16 17.29 0.36
N ALA A 270 15.76 16.06 0.12
CA ALA A 270 16.22 14.88 0.83
C ALA A 270 17.29 14.19 -0.03
N ARG A 271 18.51 14.12 0.50
CA ARG A 271 19.59 13.33 -0.07
C ARG A 271 19.74 12.04 0.72
N VAL A 272 19.72 10.92 0.03
CA VAL A 272 19.84 9.57 0.60
C VAL A 272 21.11 8.94 0.05
N THR A 273 22.19 8.94 0.80
CA THR A 273 23.49 8.39 0.35
C THR A 273 23.71 7.02 0.97
N THR A 274 23.74 5.98 0.15
CA THR A 274 24.11 4.63 0.56
C THR A 274 25.61 4.60 0.86
N ILE A 275 26.00 4.23 2.08
CA ILE A 275 27.43 4.10 2.45
C ILE A 275 27.92 2.70 2.12
N ASP A 276 27.15 1.71 2.57
CA ASP A 276 27.41 0.29 2.39
C ASP A 276 26.07 -0.47 2.32
N SER A 277 26.11 -1.79 2.21
CA SER A 277 24.90 -2.63 2.10
C SER A 277 24.00 -2.60 3.33
N ASP A 278 24.49 -2.13 4.48
CA ASP A 278 23.79 -2.11 5.76
C ASP A 278 23.53 -0.69 6.30
N ARG A 279 24.03 0.36 5.64
CA ARG A 279 23.97 1.75 6.11
C ARG A 279 23.62 2.76 5.02
N VAL A 280 22.71 3.65 5.36
CA VAL A 280 22.28 4.78 4.52
C VAL A 280 22.27 6.05 5.36
N THR A 281 22.84 7.14 4.84
CA THR A 281 22.72 8.47 5.45
C THR A 281 21.63 9.26 4.76
N VAL A 282 20.70 9.80 5.55
CA VAL A 282 19.62 10.67 5.10
C VAL A 282 19.94 12.08 5.53
N THR A 283 20.03 13.00 4.58
CA THR A 283 20.22 14.44 4.83
C THR A 283 19.06 15.22 4.25
N LEU A 284 18.32 15.89 5.11
CA LEU A 284 17.22 16.76 4.75
C LEU A 284 17.65 18.22 4.85
N THR A 285 17.42 18.96 3.78
CA THR A 285 17.68 20.39 3.70
C THR A 285 16.42 21.13 3.27
N ARG A 286 16.27 22.37 3.75
CA ARG A 286 15.20 23.28 3.33
C ARG A 286 15.80 24.58 2.82
N ASN A 287 15.50 24.99 1.59
CA ASN A 287 16.05 26.20 0.95
C ASN A 287 17.59 26.25 1.05
N GLY A 288 18.24 25.08 0.94
CA GLY A 288 19.69 24.92 1.09
C GLY A 288 20.22 25.01 2.53
N LEU A 289 19.39 25.27 3.54
CA LEU A 289 19.75 25.16 4.95
C LEU A 289 19.63 23.71 5.40
N HIS A 290 20.62 23.26 6.18
CA HIS A 290 20.56 21.97 6.84
C HIS A 290 19.40 21.95 7.85
N ALA A 291 18.50 20.98 7.70
CA ALA A 291 17.37 20.79 8.61
C ALA A 291 17.58 19.58 9.53
N PHE A 292 18.05 18.47 8.97
CA PHE A 292 18.21 17.22 9.70
C PHE A 292 19.15 16.26 8.95
N THR A 293 19.98 15.50 9.67
CA THR A 293 20.72 14.35 9.13
C THR A 293 20.60 13.18 10.10
N ALA A 294 20.40 11.98 9.57
CA ALA A 294 20.45 10.74 10.34
C ALA A 294 21.21 9.66 9.56
N LEU A 295 21.93 8.83 10.30
CA LEU A 295 22.46 7.57 9.81
C LEU A 295 21.42 6.49 10.12
N VAL A 296 21.08 5.69 9.11
CA VAL A 296 20.16 4.55 9.21
C VAL A 296 21.00 3.29 9.01
N SER A 297 20.93 2.37 9.97
CA SER A 297 21.73 1.16 10.00
C SER A 297 20.83 -0.05 10.24
N ARG A 298 20.96 -1.11 9.42
CA ARG A 298 20.17 -2.36 9.58
C ARG A 298 20.39 -3.02 10.95
N PRO A 299 21.62 -3.15 11.47
CA PRO A 299 21.86 -3.64 12.82
C PRO A 299 21.16 -2.83 13.93
N GLU A 300 21.08 -1.49 13.80
CA GLU A 300 20.39 -0.64 14.78
C GLU A 300 18.87 -0.86 14.78
N LEU A 301 18.33 -1.30 13.63
CA LEU A 301 16.94 -1.72 13.49
C LEU A 301 16.68 -3.16 13.97
N GLY A 302 17.70 -3.86 14.49
CA GLY A 302 17.56 -5.27 14.88
C GLY A 302 17.38 -6.23 13.70
N LEU A 303 17.74 -5.79 12.49
CA LEU A 303 17.71 -6.62 11.29
C LEU A 303 19.03 -7.40 11.14
N PRO A 304 19.00 -8.64 10.60
CA PRO A 304 20.19 -9.44 10.44
C PRO A 304 21.16 -8.81 9.44
N ALA A 305 22.43 -8.70 9.84
CA ALA A 305 23.51 -8.22 8.97
C ALA A 305 23.69 -9.16 7.76
N ILE A 306 24.05 -8.62 6.61
CA ILE A 306 24.38 -9.45 5.44
C ILE A 306 25.74 -10.10 5.69
N PRO A 307 25.87 -11.44 5.64
CA PRO A 307 27.17 -12.08 5.75
C PRO A 307 28.06 -11.68 4.56
N PRO A 308 29.35 -11.37 4.78
CA PRO A 308 30.25 -10.94 3.71
C PRO A 308 30.57 -12.05 2.68
N ASP A 309 30.42 -13.34 3.05
CA ASP A 309 31.05 -14.47 2.33
C ASP A 309 30.09 -15.51 1.70
N THR A 310 28.80 -15.21 1.51
CA THR A 310 27.85 -16.20 0.95
C THR A 310 27.89 -16.26 -0.60
N THR A 311 27.39 -17.32 -1.23
CA THR A 311 27.39 -17.51 -2.70
C THR A 311 26.43 -16.58 -3.47
N GLU A 312 26.81 -16.18 -4.70
CA GLU A 312 26.25 -15.08 -5.51
C GLU A 312 24.72 -15.02 -5.74
N PRO A 313 23.98 -16.12 -6.04
CA PRO A 313 22.58 -15.99 -6.43
C PRO A 313 21.63 -15.74 -5.24
N ALA A 314 21.81 -16.44 -4.12
CA ALA A 314 21.01 -16.21 -2.90
C ALA A 314 21.34 -14.86 -2.25
N LEU A 315 22.58 -14.41 -2.36
CA LEU A 315 23.01 -13.09 -1.91
C LEU A 315 22.29 -11.95 -2.62
N THR A 316 21.98 -12.10 -3.91
CA THR A 316 21.36 -11.01 -4.68
C THR A 316 19.98 -10.67 -4.13
N GLY A 317 19.14 -11.69 -3.87
CA GLY A 317 17.84 -11.50 -3.24
C GLY A 317 17.92 -10.89 -1.82
N CYS A 318 18.85 -11.38 -0.99
CA CYS A 318 19.05 -10.81 0.35
C CYS A 318 19.55 -9.36 0.32
N ARG A 319 20.42 -9.00 -0.63
CA ARG A 319 20.93 -7.63 -0.82
C ARG A 319 19.84 -6.69 -1.31
N ASP A 320 18.99 -7.13 -2.24
CA ASP A 320 17.86 -6.34 -2.71
C ASP A 320 16.83 -6.11 -1.61
N GLN A 321 16.54 -7.14 -0.80
CA GLN A 321 15.69 -7.01 0.38
C GLN A 321 16.29 -6.05 1.42
N ALA A 322 17.58 -6.17 1.72
CA ALA A 322 18.28 -5.28 2.64
C ALA A 322 18.28 -3.82 2.17
N ARG A 323 18.52 -3.60 0.87
CA ARG A 323 18.42 -2.28 0.24
C ARG A 323 17.00 -1.73 0.32
N ALA A 324 16.00 -2.55 0.05
CA ALA A 324 14.59 -2.17 0.19
C ALA A 324 14.24 -1.77 1.64
N GLN A 325 14.71 -2.52 2.64
CA GLN A 325 14.56 -2.21 4.07
C GLN A 325 15.21 -0.86 4.44
N LEU A 326 16.44 -0.61 3.97
CA LEU A 326 17.16 0.64 4.21
C LEU A 326 16.48 1.85 3.56
N LEU A 327 16.08 1.73 2.29
CA LEU A 327 15.40 2.82 1.58
C LEU A 327 13.99 3.09 2.17
N THR A 328 13.30 2.06 2.66
CA THR A 328 12.03 2.22 3.38
C THR A 328 12.24 2.93 4.71
N SER A 329 13.32 2.60 5.42
CA SER A 329 13.72 3.29 6.65
C SER A 329 14.10 4.74 6.39
N ALA A 330 14.78 5.03 5.28
CA ALA A 330 15.08 6.39 4.84
C ALA A 330 13.81 7.19 4.52
N ALA A 331 12.83 6.59 3.83
CA ALA A 331 11.53 7.20 3.59
C ALA A 331 10.80 7.54 4.89
N ALA A 332 10.73 6.61 5.85
CA ALA A 332 10.17 6.85 7.17
C ALA A 332 10.90 8.00 7.92
N CYS A 333 12.23 8.04 7.82
CA CYS A 333 13.07 9.08 8.39
C CYS A 333 12.75 10.47 7.82
N ILE A 334 12.60 10.58 6.50
CA ILE A 334 12.21 11.82 5.83
C ILE A 334 10.81 12.24 6.28
N LEU A 335 9.83 11.32 6.25
CA LEU A 335 8.43 11.60 6.57
C LEU A 335 8.25 12.12 8.00
N VAL A 336 8.84 11.43 8.99
CA VAL A 336 8.77 11.84 10.40
C VAL A 336 9.57 13.12 10.67
N SER A 337 10.64 13.37 9.92
CA SER A 337 11.38 14.63 10.04
C SER A 337 10.59 15.82 9.51
N LEU A 338 9.88 15.63 8.39
CA LEU A 338 8.96 16.64 7.86
C LEU A 338 7.77 16.86 8.79
N SER A 339 7.23 15.79 9.39
CA SER A 339 6.04 15.89 10.25
C SER A 339 6.26 16.76 11.50
N LYS A 340 7.50 16.84 12.01
CA LYS A 340 7.87 17.74 13.12
C LYS A 340 7.58 19.22 12.82
N GLY A 341 7.60 19.62 11.55
CA GLY A 341 7.29 21.00 11.11
C GLY A 341 5.89 21.17 10.51
N HIS A 342 5.16 20.09 10.29
CA HIS A 342 3.90 20.09 9.53
C HIS A 342 2.82 19.32 10.28
N ARG A 343 1.88 20.05 10.90
CA ARG A 343 0.86 19.45 11.77
C ARG A 343 0.01 18.41 11.04
N GLU A 344 -0.38 18.71 9.79
CA GLU A 344 -1.17 17.80 8.95
C GLU A 344 -0.46 16.43 8.79
N LEU A 345 0.85 16.43 8.57
CA LEU A 345 1.65 15.20 8.49
C LEU A 345 1.80 14.50 9.85
N SER A 346 2.00 15.26 10.94
CA SER A 346 2.11 14.65 12.28
C SER A 346 0.81 13.96 12.72
N GLN A 347 -0.33 14.52 12.34
CA GLN A 347 -1.64 13.96 12.63
C GLN A 347 -1.87 12.68 11.83
N GLY A 348 -1.51 12.67 10.53
CA GLY A 348 -1.60 11.48 9.67
C GLY A 348 -0.65 10.33 10.04
N LEU A 349 0.34 10.57 10.90
CA LEU A 349 1.27 9.55 11.40
C LEU A 349 0.77 8.83 12.67
N CYS A 350 -0.44 9.13 13.13
CA CYS A 350 -1.11 8.43 14.23
C CYS A 350 -0.23 8.27 15.48
N GLY A 351 0.42 9.35 15.92
CA GLY A 351 1.25 9.37 17.13
C GLY A 351 2.70 8.91 16.95
N ALA A 352 3.15 8.68 15.72
CA ALA A 352 4.57 8.39 15.46
C ALA A 352 5.46 9.64 15.51
N GLU A 353 6.37 9.69 16.47
CA GLU A 353 7.38 10.76 16.59
C GLU A 353 8.80 10.26 16.26
N GLN A 354 9.01 8.94 16.32
CA GLN A 354 10.28 8.28 16.03
C GLN A 354 10.21 7.55 14.69
N TRP A 355 11.12 7.90 13.78
CA TRP A 355 11.17 7.29 12.46
C TRP A 355 11.53 5.80 12.51
N THR A 356 12.30 5.38 13.51
CA THR A 356 12.68 3.98 13.72
C THR A 356 11.45 3.10 13.93
N ALA A 357 10.48 3.56 14.73
CA ALA A 357 9.24 2.83 14.96
C ALA A 357 8.39 2.68 13.68
N VAL A 358 8.31 3.75 12.87
CA VAL A 358 7.62 3.72 11.56
C VAL A 358 8.31 2.78 10.58
N ALA A 359 9.63 2.84 10.50
CA ALA A 359 10.42 1.97 9.63
C ALA A 359 10.22 0.49 9.99
N LEU A 360 10.36 0.14 11.28
CA LEU A 360 10.17 -1.22 11.78
C LEU A 360 8.77 -1.74 11.51
N HIS A 361 7.75 -0.92 11.75
CA HIS A 361 6.36 -1.26 11.49
C HIS A 361 6.14 -1.63 10.01
N VAL A 362 6.64 -0.81 9.10
CA VAL A 362 6.40 -0.99 7.65
C VAL A 362 7.20 -2.16 7.10
N ILE A 363 8.44 -2.35 7.58
CA ILE A 363 9.25 -3.52 7.23
C ILE A 363 8.56 -4.80 7.72
N ALA A 364 7.92 -4.76 8.89
CA ALA A 364 7.23 -5.92 9.46
C ALA A 364 5.91 -6.24 8.75
N THR A 365 5.19 -5.25 8.24
CA THR A 365 3.90 -5.47 7.57
C THR A 365 4.05 -5.84 6.08
N ASP A 366 5.15 -5.46 5.44
CA ASP A 366 5.46 -5.89 4.08
C ASP A 366 6.02 -7.32 4.06
N SER A 367 5.20 -8.27 3.60
CA SER A 367 5.56 -9.69 3.51
C SER A 367 6.84 -9.95 2.72
N ALA A 368 7.17 -9.12 1.72
CA ALA A 368 8.39 -9.26 0.93
C ALA A 368 9.65 -8.85 1.70
N MET A 369 9.51 -8.05 2.77
CA MET A 369 10.63 -7.56 3.57
C MET A 369 10.80 -8.31 4.89
N ALA A 370 9.74 -8.81 5.51
CA ALA A 370 9.82 -9.53 6.77
C ALA A 370 10.17 -11.02 6.59
N GLY A 371 9.63 -11.68 5.56
CA GLY A 371 9.83 -13.11 5.25
C GLY A 371 9.22 -14.06 6.30
N ASP A 372 9.60 -13.93 7.56
CA ASP A 372 9.31 -14.86 8.65
C ASP A 372 8.33 -14.27 9.69
N PRO A 373 7.23 -14.97 10.04
CA PRO A 373 6.31 -14.57 11.12
C PRO A 373 6.95 -14.27 12.50
N PRO A 374 7.99 -15.00 12.98
CA PRO A 374 8.65 -14.63 14.24
C PRO A 374 9.41 -13.30 14.14
N LEU A 375 10.07 -13.04 13.00
CA LEU A 375 10.79 -11.77 12.78
C LEU A 375 9.79 -10.61 12.69
N GLN A 376 8.70 -10.78 11.94
CA GLN A 376 7.61 -9.80 11.89
C GLN A 376 7.13 -9.39 13.29
N ARG A 377 6.84 -10.37 14.17
CA ARG A 377 6.42 -10.09 15.55
C ARG A 377 7.50 -9.39 16.37
N ALA A 378 8.77 -9.77 16.21
CA ALA A 378 9.88 -9.14 16.90
C ALA A 378 10.03 -7.66 16.52
N LEU A 379 9.93 -7.34 15.22
CA LEU A 379 10.00 -5.99 14.69
C LEU A 379 8.80 -5.13 15.13
N LEU A 380 7.58 -5.66 15.07
CA LEU A 380 6.38 -4.98 15.56
C LEU A 380 6.46 -4.70 17.06
N ARG A 381 6.92 -5.67 17.85
CA ARG A 381 7.15 -5.49 19.30
C ARG A 381 8.13 -4.37 19.57
N GLN A 382 9.23 -4.32 18.81
CA GLN A 382 10.24 -3.27 18.95
C GLN A 382 9.68 -1.90 18.54
N ALA A 383 8.89 -1.82 17.47
CA ALA A 383 8.22 -0.58 17.05
C ALA A 383 7.30 -0.01 18.16
N VAL A 384 6.49 -0.87 18.77
CA VAL A 384 5.59 -0.49 19.87
C VAL A 384 6.36 -0.12 21.13
N HIS A 385 7.48 -0.80 21.42
CA HIS A 385 8.33 -0.47 22.56
C HIS A 385 8.97 0.91 22.42
N LEU A 386 9.47 1.25 21.23
CA LEU A 386 10.07 2.54 20.93
C LEU A 386 9.04 3.68 20.98
N GLN A 387 7.83 3.44 20.47
CA GLN A 387 6.77 4.44 20.40
C GLN A 387 5.41 3.83 20.79
N PRO A 388 5.06 3.76 22.09
CA PRO A 388 3.79 3.18 22.56
C PRO A 388 2.54 3.90 22.06
N GLY A 389 2.69 5.20 21.73
CA GLY A 389 1.64 6.04 21.17
C GLY A 389 1.39 5.85 19.67
N TYR A 390 2.18 5.02 18.97
CA TYR A 390 1.99 4.77 17.54
C TYR A 390 0.89 3.73 17.30
N GLY A 391 -0.33 4.21 17.00
CA GLY A 391 -1.53 3.38 16.91
C GLY A 391 -1.45 2.20 15.93
N PRO A 392 -1.09 2.43 14.65
CA PRO A 392 -0.98 1.38 13.63
C PRO A 392 -0.06 0.23 14.05
N ALA A 393 1.16 0.52 14.51
CA ALA A 393 2.10 -0.51 14.93
C ALA A 393 1.57 -1.34 16.11
N ARG A 394 0.82 -0.70 17.03
CA ARG A 394 0.19 -1.39 18.16
C ARG A 394 -0.96 -2.29 17.70
N PHE A 395 -1.78 -1.83 16.77
CA PHE A 395 -2.84 -2.64 16.16
C PHE A 395 -2.27 -3.90 15.51
N ASP A 396 -1.28 -3.72 14.62
CA ASP A 396 -0.68 -4.83 13.88
C ASP A 396 0.12 -5.77 14.79
N TYR A 397 0.79 -5.25 15.82
CA TYR A 397 1.42 -6.09 16.84
C TYR A 397 0.40 -6.98 17.57
N LEU A 398 -0.74 -6.42 17.98
CA LEU A 398 -1.80 -7.19 18.65
C LEU A 398 -2.39 -8.24 17.69
N GLY A 399 -2.61 -7.90 16.42
CA GLY A 399 -3.04 -8.84 15.38
C GLY A 399 -2.05 -9.98 15.17
N ALA A 400 -0.76 -9.67 15.01
CA ALA A 400 0.29 -10.67 14.82
C ALA A 400 0.46 -11.56 16.06
N GLN A 401 0.32 -10.99 17.26
CA GLN A 401 0.37 -11.76 18.50
C GLN A 401 -0.85 -12.68 18.63
N PHE A 402 -2.05 -12.20 18.31
CA PHE A 402 -3.28 -13.00 18.31
C PHE A 402 -3.17 -14.21 17.37
N MET A 403 -2.63 -14.00 16.17
CA MET A 403 -2.42 -15.07 15.18
C MET A 403 -1.42 -16.13 15.65
N ALA A 404 -0.46 -15.75 16.49
CA ALA A 404 0.54 -16.68 17.02
C ALA A 404 0.14 -17.35 18.34
N THR A 405 -0.76 -16.76 19.11
CA THR A 405 -1.35 -17.39 20.30
C THR A 405 -2.43 -18.39 19.89
N GLY A 406 -2.66 -19.41 20.72
CA GLY A 406 -3.81 -20.30 20.52
C GLY A 406 -5.10 -19.49 20.42
N ARG A 407 -6.00 -19.84 19.50
CA ARG A 407 -7.25 -19.08 19.27
C ARG A 407 -8.32 -19.38 20.34
N THR A 408 -7.90 -19.47 21.61
CA THR A 408 -8.79 -19.78 22.74
C THR A 408 -9.77 -18.64 23.00
N LEU A 409 -10.84 -18.92 23.74
CA LEU A 409 -11.78 -17.89 24.17
C LEU A 409 -11.06 -16.80 24.98
N ASP A 410 -10.32 -17.20 26.01
CA ASP A 410 -9.64 -16.27 26.92
C ASP A 410 -8.70 -15.35 26.16
N ASP A 411 -8.00 -15.87 25.14
CA ASP A 411 -7.17 -15.06 24.26
C ASP A 411 -8.02 -14.05 23.48
N ARG A 412 -9.13 -14.46 22.82
CA ARG A 412 -10.02 -13.54 22.10
C ARG A 412 -10.54 -12.41 22.99
N LEU A 413 -11.04 -12.74 24.19
CA LEU A 413 -11.55 -11.75 25.15
C LEU A 413 -10.44 -10.83 25.65
N ARG A 414 -9.25 -11.38 25.91
CA ARG A 414 -8.07 -10.60 26.30
C ARG A 414 -7.65 -9.62 25.20
N PHE A 415 -7.56 -10.05 23.94
CA PHE A 415 -7.20 -9.19 22.83
C PHE A 415 -8.27 -8.11 22.56
N ALA A 416 -9.55 -8.44 22.67
CA ALA A 416 -10.63 -7.46 22.58
C ALA A 416 -10.50 -6.35 23.63
N ARG A 417 -10.11 -6.70 24.87
CA ARG A 417 -9.81 -5.73 25.94
C ARG A 417 -8.53 -4.93 25.65
N LEU A 418 -7.50 -5.54 25.07
CA LEU A 418 -6.26 -4.86 24.71
C LEU A 418 -6.43 -3.84 23.56
N LEU A 419 -7.45 -4.00 22.73
CA LEU A 419 -7.83 -3.03 21.69
C LEU A 419 -8.58 -1.81 22.27
N ALA A 420 -9.23 -1.91 23.42
CA ALA A 420 -9.97 -0.78 24.00
C ALA A 420 -9.08 0.45 24.29
N PRO A 421 -7.88 0.33 24.90
CA PRO A 421 -6.97 1.46 25.06
C PRO A 421 -6.51 2.09 23.72
N LEU A 422 -6.51 1.33 22.62
CA LEU A 422 -6.17 1.86 21.30
C LEU A 422 -7.31 2.72 20.73
N VAL A 423 -8.56 2.31 20.95
CA VAL A 423 -9.76 3.09 20.62
C VAL A 423 -9.75 4.42 21.38
N GLU A 424 -9.41 4.40 22.68
CA GLU A 424 -9.31 5.63 23.49
C GLU A 424 -8.12 6.50 23.06
N LEU A 425 -6.98 5.92 22.70
CA LEU A 425 -5.82 6.67 22.20
C LEU A 425 -6.11 7.44 20.90
N ALA A 426 -7.04 6.94 20.10
CA ALA A 426 -7.49 7.57 18.86
C ALA A 426 -8.49 8.72 19.07
N LYS A 427 -9.01 8.93 20.29
CA LYS A 427 -9.90 10.05 20.65
C LYS A 427 -9.12 11.23 21.23
N ASP A 428 -9.55 12.45 20.93
CA ASP A 428 -9.01 13.66 21.54
C ASP A 428 -9.42 13.72 23.02
N GLU A 429 -8.52 14.18 23.89
CA GLU A 429 -8.76 14.22 25.34
C GLU A 429 -9.79 15.28 25.72
N ASP A 430 -9.89 16.35 24.92
CA ASP A 430 -10.71 17.52 25.24
C ASP A 430 -12.19 17.33 24.88
N ASP A 431 -12.49 16.68 23.75
CA ASP A 431 -13.85 16.58 23.20
C ASP A 431 -14.31 15.14 22.89
N GLY A 432 -13.45 14.14 23.08
CA GLY A 432 -13.73 12.74 22.76
C GLY A 432 -13.92 12.47 21.26
N THR A 433 -13.66 13.44 20.39
CA THR A 433 -13.77 13.27 18.94
C THR A 433 -12.59 12.49 18.40
N ILE A 434 -12.77 11.85 17.23
CA ILE A 434 -11.72 11.08 16.59
C ILE A 434 -10.62 12.05 16.11
N ARG A 435 -9.38 11.82 16.58
CA ARG A 435 -8.21 12.60 16.20
C ARG A 435 -8.03 12.52 14.67
N PHE A 436 -7.74 13.66 14.05
CA PHE A 436 -7.46 13.69 12.61
C PHE A 436 -6.30 12.77 12.25
N GLY A 437 -6.47 11.95 11.22
CA GLY A 437 -5.51 10.93 10.77
C GLY A 437 -5.68 9.55 11.42
N TRP A 438 -6.42 9.45 12.54
CA TRP A 438 -6.65 8.19 13.26
C TRP A 438 -7.91 7.44 12.82
N GLU A 439 -8.65 7.97 11.86
CA GLU A 439 -9.98 7.49 11.49
C GLU A 439 -9.98 6.01 11.09
N THR A 440 -8.99 5.58 10.30
CA THR A 440 -8.89 4.18 9.86
C THR A 440 -8.57 3.24 11.02
N VAL A 441 -7.52 3.55 11.79
CA VAL A 441 -7.07 2.76 12.95
C VAL A 441 -8.19 2.65 13.99
N TYR A 442 -8.93 3.74 14.22
CA TYR A 442 -10.06 3.77 15.14
C TYR A 442 -11.16 2.78 14.72
N LEU A 443 -11.59 2.84 13.46
CA LEU A 443 -12.63 1.97 12.92
C LEU A 443 -12.17 0.50 12.90
N GLU A 444 -10.89 0.23 12.56
CA GLU A 444 -10.32 -1.12 12.57
C GLU A 444 -10.21 -1.69 13.98
N ALA A 445 -9.79 -0.89 14.96
CA ALA A 445 -9.70 -1.30 16.35
C ALA A 445 -11.09 -1.62 16.93
N LEU A 446 -12.11 -0.79 16.65
CA LEU A 446 -13.49 -1.06 17.04
C LEU A 446 -14.03 -2.34 16.39
N TYR A 447 -13.86 -2.48 15.08
CA TYR A 447 -14.30 -3.66 14.36
C TYR A 447 -13.59 -4.93 14.83
N GLY A 448 -12.27 -4.88 15.00
CA GLY A 448 -11.48 -5.98 15.55
C GLY A 448 -11.96 -6.39 16.95
N ARG A 449 -12.26 -5.42 17.81
CA ARG A 449 -12.83 -5.66 19.14
C ARG A 449 -14.17 -6.40 19.05
N ILE A 450 -15.10 -5.93 18.22
CA ILE A 450 -16.39 -6.57 17.99
C ILE A 450 -16.22 -8.02 17.50
N VAL A 451 -15.40 -8.22 16.46
CA VAL A 451 -15.19 -9.55 15.87
C VAL A 451 -14.58 -10.53 16.87
N LEU A 452 -13.63 -10.08 17.69
CA LEU A 452 -13.02 -10.92 18.73
C LEU A 452 -14.04 -11.30 19.81
N TRP A 453 -14.87 -10.37 20.27
CA TRP A 453 -15.94 -10.67 21.23
C TRP A 453 -16.99 -11.63 20.65
N LEU A 454 -17.49 -11.33 19.45
CA LEU A 454 -18.49 -12.14 18.77
C LEU A 454 -17.97 -13.54 18.45
N GLY A 455 -16.72 -13.64 17.98
CA GLY A 455 -16.05 -14.91 17.76
C GLY A 455 -15.84 -15.68 19.06
N GLY A 456 -15.54 -15.01 20.17
CA GLY A 456 -15.49 -15.63 21.49
C GLY A 456 -16.85 -16.22 21.90
N TYR A 457 -17.90 -15.41 21.80
CA TYR A 457 -19.28 -15.80 22.10
C TYR A 457 -19.73 -17.03 21.30
N LEU A 458 -19.57 -16.98 19.97
CA LEU A 458 -19.97 -18.06 19.07
C LEU A 458 -19.13 -19.33 19.26
N GLY A 459 -17.82 -19.16 19.53
CA GLY A 459 -16.91 -20.28 19.66
C GLY A 459 -17.19 -21.18 20.86
N GLU A 460 -17.68 -20.59 21.95
CA GLU A 460 -18.06 -21.35 23.14
C GLU A 460 -19.47 -21.92 23.04
N HIS A 461 -20.38 -21.23 22.35
CA HIS A 461 -21.70 -21.77 22.04
C HIS A 461 -21.65 -23.02 21.14
N GLY A 462 -20.60 -23.17 20.33
CA GLY A 462 -20.38 -24.35 19.51
C GLY A 462 -19.77 -25.56 20.25
N ARG A 463 -19.32 -25.43 21.50
CA ARG A 463 -18.68 -26.54 22.24
C ARG A 463 -19.68 -27.22 23.19
N PRO A 464 -19.78 -28.56 23.22
CA PRO A 464 -20.73 -29.29 24.08
C PRO A 464 -20.39 -29.26 25.60
N ASP A 465 -19.35 -28.55 26.03
CA ASP A 465 -18.92 -28.54 27.43
C ASP A 465 -19.80 -27.62 28.30
N ARG A 466 -20.88 -28.20 28.83
CA ARG A 466 -21.92 -27.54 29.65
C ARG A 466 -21.37 -26.76 30.85
N ARG A 467 -20.21 -27.12 31.42
CA ARG A 467 -19.64 -26.41 32.58
C ARG A 467 -19.03 -25.06 32.22
N LYS A 468 -18.38 -24.96 31.06
CA LYS A 468 -17.84 -23.68 30.57
C LYS A 468 -18.93 -22.77 30.03
N ILE A 469 -19.96 -23.35 29.40
CA ILE A 469 -21.17 -22.63 29.01
C ILE A 469 -21.81 -21.95 30.24
N ALA A 470 -21.91 -22.62 31.39
CA ALA A 470 -22.52 -22.02 32.59
C ALA A 470 -21.76 -20.79 33.12
N LEU A 471 -20.42 -20.84 33.17
CA LEU A 471 -19.59 -19.69 33.55
C LEU A 471 -19.69 -18.55 32.53
N LEU A 472 -19.83 -18.89 31.25
CA LEU A 472 -20.08 -17.91 30.20
C LEU A 472 -21.47 -17.33 30.27
N MET A 473 -22.49 -18.08 30.66
CA MET A 473 -23.87 -17.58 30.82
C MET A 473 -23.98 -16.59 31.99
N GLU A 474 -23.12 -16.69 33.02
CA GLU A 474 -23.02 -15.67 34.07
C GLU A 474 -22.33 -14.38 33.58
N ALA A 475 -21.33 -14.50 32.69
CA ALA A 475 -20.66 -13.36 32.05
C ALA A 475 -21.35 -12.88 30.74
N GLU A 476 -22.34 -13.61 30.24
CA GLU A 476 -23.01 -13.41 28.95
C GLU A 476 -23.76 -12.06 28.86
N PRO A 477 -24.44 -11.57 29.92
CA PRO A 477 -25.13 -10.29 29.84
C PRO A 477 -24.17 -9.12 29.58
N THR A 478 -22.99 -9.14 30.19
CA THR A 478 -21.99 -8.08 30.01
C THR A 478 -21.29 -8.21 28.66
N LEU A 479 -21.00 -9.43 28.22
CA LEU A 479 -20.48 -9.75 26.89
C LEU A 479 -21.34 -9.18 25.76
N VAL A 480 -22.63 -9.53 25.73
CA VAL A 480 -23.56 -9.10 24.67
C VAL A 480 -23.77 -7.59 24.70
N ALA A 481 -23.90 -7.00 25.90
CA ALA A 481 -23.97 -5.55 26.07
C ALA A 481 -22.71 -4.83 25.57
N ASP A 482 -21.52 -5.38 25.81
CA ASP A 482 -20.25 -4.83 25.35
C ASP A 482 -20.15 -4.85 23.81
N VAL A 483 -20.59 -5.95 23.16
CA VAL A 483 -20.58 -6.03 21.69
C VAL A 483 -21.57 -5.04 21.08
N GLU A 484 -22.75 -4.88 21.67
CA GLU A 484 -23.74 -3.88 21.26
C GLU A 484 -23.20 -2.47 21.40
N ALA A 485 -22.65 -2.13 22.57
CA ALA A 485 -22.06 -0.81 22.79
C ALA A 485 -20.96 -0.50 21.76
N CYS A 486 -20.10 -1.48 21.44
CA CYS A 486 -19.08 -1.32 20.41
C CYS A 486 -19.67 -1.20 18.99
N ALA A 487 -20.74 -1.93 18.67
CA ALA A 487 -21.39 -1.88 17.36
C ALA A 487 -22.13 -0.56 17.13
N ASP A 488 -22.80 -0.05 18.17
CA ASP A 488 -23.45 1.26 18.18
C ASP A 488 -22.39 2.37 18.06
N GLU A 489 -21.28 2.27 18.80
CA GLU A 489 -20.14 3.19 18.70
C GLU A 489 -19.52 3.18 17.28
N LEU A 490 -19.33 2.01 16.68
CA LEU A 490 -18.81 1.88 15.31
C LEU A 490 -19.76 2.53 14.29
N SER A 491 -21.07 2.32 14.44
CA SER A 491 -22.09 2.91 13.57
C SER A 491 -22.15 4.43 13.71
N ALA A 492 -22.14 4.94 14.95
CA ALA A 492 -22.11 6.36 15.25
C ALA A 492 -20.83 7.04 14.73
N ALA A 493 -19.69 6.37 14.86
CA ALA A 493 -18.41 6.83 14.33
C ALA A 493 -18.42 6.91 12.80
N CYS A 494 -18.95 5.89 12.11
CA CYS A 494 -19.08 5.93 10.66
C CYS A 494 -19.96 7.10 10.20
N ALA A 495 -21.11 7.32 10.85
CA ALA A 495 -22.01 8.43 10.53
C ALA A 495 -21.34 9.81 10.77
N THR A 496 -20.64 9.97 11.90
CA THR A 496 -19.94 11.21 12.26
C THR A 496 -18.81 11.51 11.28
N LEU A 497 -17.99 10.50 10.94
CA LEU A 497 -16.89 10.65 9.98
C LEU A 497 -17.40 10.91 8.57
N HIS A 498 -18.51 10.30 8.16
CA HIS A 498 -19.15 10.56 6.87
C HIS A 498 -19.58 12.02 6.76
N ALA A 499 -20.34 12.53 7.75
CA ALA A 499 -20.78 13.93 7.78
C ALA A 499 -19.59 14.92 7.78
N ARG A 500 -18.52 14.60 8.52
CA ARG A 500 -17.27 15.38 8.50
C ARG A 500 -16.61 15.35 7.13
N CYS A 501 -16.48 14.18 6.51
CA CYS A 501 -15.90 14.03 5.18
C CYS A 501 -16.70 14.78 4.10
N GLU A 502 -18.03 14.80 4.17
CA GLU A 502 -18.87 15.59 3.27
C GLU A 502 -18.61 17.09 3.44
N GLN A 503 -18.53 17.58 4.68
CA GLN A 503 -18.23 18.98 4.97
C GLN A 503 -16.80 19.38 4.50
N GLU A 504 -15.84 18.47 4.67
CA GLU A 504 -14.44 18.67 4.34
C GLU A 504 -14.10 18.36 2.87
N SER A 505 -14.93 17.63 2.13
CA SER A 505 -14.72 17.26 0.71
C SER A 505 -14.50 18.47 -0.20
N ARG A 506 -15.07 19.64 0.17
CA ARG A 506 -14.83 20.91 -0.53
C ARG A 506 -13.40 21.46 -0.36
N ARG A 507 -12.65 20.94 0.62
CA ARG A 507 -11.31 21.40 1.01
C ARG A 507 -10.22 20.33 0.86
N PHE A 508 -10.58 19.05 0.89
CA PHE A 508 -9.65 17.92 0.89
C PHE A 508 -10.16 16.81 -0.02
N ASP A 509 -9.23 16.07 -0.64
CA ASP A 509 -9.56 14.83 -1.37
C ASP A 509 -9.83 13.72 -0.34
N THR A 510 -11.08 13.59 0.08
CA THR A 510 -11.54 12.59 1.06
C THR A 510 -12.06 11.32 0.40
N GLY A 511 -11.96 11.17 -0.93
CA GLY A 511 -12.69 10.14 -1.68
C GLY A 511 -12.36 8.70 -1.24
N GLU A 512 -11.11 8.43 -0.90
CA GLU A 512 -10.73 7.07 -0.47
C GLU A 512 -11.10 6.78 0.99
N LEU A 513 -11.04 7.78 1.87
CA LEU A 513 -11.50 7.65 3.25
C LEU A 513 -13.02 7.47 3.28
N LEU A 514 -13.77 8.19 2.43
CA LEU A 514 -15.21 8.04 2.29
C LEU A 514 -15.59 6.62 1.85
N ARG A 515 -14.93 6.08 0.81
CA ARG A 515 -15.11 4.68 0.38
C ARG A 515 -14.81 3.68 1.51
N TYR A 516 -13.80 3.96 2.32
CA TYR A 516 -13.45 3.13 3.48
C TYR A 516 -14.54 3.20 4.56
N ILE A 517 -15.02 4.40 4.91
CA ILE A 517 -16.10 4.61 5.88
C ILE A 517 -17.39 3.92 5.42
N GLU A 518 -17.76 4.03 4.15
CA GLU A 518 -18.92 3.33 3.58
C GLU A 518 -18.80 1.80 3.71
N ALA A 519 -17.60 1.25 3.43
CA ALA A 519 -17.34 -0.17 3.60
C ALA A 519 -17.44 -0.60 5.08
N MET A 520 -16.94 0.21 6.01
CA MET A 520 -17.04 -0.03 7.44
C MET A 520 -18.47 0.11 7.97
N SER A 521 -19.25 1.07 7.46
CA SER A 521 -20.66 1.24 7.80
C SER A 521 -21.48 0.00 7.44
N LYS A 522 -21.29 -0.56 6.24
CA LYS A 522 -21.93 -1.83 5.84
C LYS A 522 -21.54 -3.01 6.73
N ARG A 523 -20.28 -3.05 7.19
CA ARG A 523 -19.83 -4.07 8.16
C ARG A 523 -20.50 -3.89 9.52
N ALA A 524 -20.68 -2.66 9.98
CA ALA A 524 -21.37 -2.34 11.23
C ALA A 524 -22.85 -2.75 11.18
N GLU A 525 -23.55 -2.48 10.07
CA GLU A 525 -24.93 -2.93 9.84
C GLU A 525 -25.05 -4.47 9.92
N LEU A 526 -24.13 -5.18 9.27
CA LEU A 526 -24.09 -6.65 9.31
C LEU A 526 -23.89 -7.17 10.73
N ILE A 527 -23.01 -6.53 11.50
CA ILE A 527 -22.79 -6.85 12.93
C ILE A 527 -24.07 -6.63 13.73
N GLY A 528 -24.74 -5.49 13.56
CA GLY A 528 -26.01 -5.20 14.22
C GLY A 528 -27.08 -6.26 13.93
N ALA A 529 -27.18 -6.70 12.68
CA ALA A 529 -28.09 -7.77 12.29
C ALA A 529 -27.72 -9.13 12.92
N MET A 530 -26.43 -9.47 13.01
CA MET A 530 -25.96 -10.67 13.72
C MET A 530 -26.33 -10.64 15.22
N LEU A 531 -26.15 -9.50 15.89
CA LEU A 531 -26.53 -9.32 17.28
C LEU A 531 -28.04 -9.44 17.49
N GLY A 532 -28.84 -8.87 16.58
CA GLY A 532 -30.29 -9.02 16.59
C GLY A 532 -30.74 -10.49 16.53
N LEU A 533 -30.10 -11.29 15.68
CA LEU A 533 -30.38 -12.73 15.59
C LEU A 533 -30.04 -13.47 16.89
N ILE A 534 -28.89 -13.16 17.51
CA ILE A 534 -28.48 -13.75 18.79
C ILE A 534 -29.49 -13.41 19.89
N LYS A 535 -29.96 -12.17 19.95
CA LYS A 535 -31.01 -11.74 20.90
C LYS A 535 -32.34 -12.47 20.69
N ASP A 536 -32.79 -12.56 19.44
CA ASP A 536 -34.05 -13.21 19.08
C ASP A 536 -34.01 -14.69 19.51
N GLN A 537 -32.89 -15.38 19.25
CA GLN A 537 -32.68 -16.76 19.71
C GLN A 537 -32.69 -16.88 21.24
N LYS A 538 -32.09 -15.92 21.97
CA LYS A 538 -32.12 -15.90 23.43
C LYS A 538 -33.53 -15.75 23.99
N HIS A 539 -34.34 -14.85 23.42
CA HIS A 539 -35.73 -14.65 23.85
C HIS A 539 -36.58 -15.90 23.62
N GLN A 540 -36.36 -16.61 22.49
CA GLN A 540 -37.05 -17.88 22.22
C GLN A 540 -36.72 -18.98 23.23
N ARG A 541 -35.48 -19.01 23.77
CA ARG A 541 -35.06 -19.98 24.80
C ARG A 541 -35.67 -19.71 26.18
N GLY A 542 -35.95 -18.45 26.52
CA GLY A 542 -36.49 -18.06 27.83
C GLY A 542 -37.95 -18.45 28.08
N HIS A 543 -38.69 -18.90 27.07
CA HIS A 543 -40.14 -19.15 27.16
C HIS A 543 -40.57 -20.62 26.96
N ARG A 544 -39.63 -21.57 26.79
CA ARG A 544 -39.95 -23.01 26.80
C ARG A 544 -38.83 -23.85 27.43
N PRO A 545 -39.14 -24.87 28.25
CA PRO A 545 -38.16 -25.90 28.59
C PRO A 545 -37.73 -26.58 27.29
N SER A 546 -36.43 -26.56 27.05
CA SER A 546 -35.77 -26.98 25.83
C SER A 546 -35.99 -28.47 25.53
N ARG A 547 -36.97 -28.78 24.68
CA ARG A 547 -36.70 -29.70 23.57
C ARG A 547 -36.07 -28.89 22.46
N TRP A 548 -34.81 -28.56 22.63
CA TRP A 548 -33.94 -28.69 21.47
C TRP A 548 -33.76 -30.19 21.28
N THR A 549 -34.62 -30.81 20.47
CA THR A 549 -34.09 -31.88 19.64
C THR A 549 -33.17 -31.18 18.67
N SER A 550 -31.89 -31.09 19.05
CA SER A 550 -30.86 -31.34 18.05
C SER A 550 -31.37 -32.59 17.30
N PRO A 551 -31.45 -32.61 15.96
CA PRO A 551 -31.26 -33.90 15.31
C PRO A 551 -29.97 -34.44 15.94
N GLU A 552 -29.89 -35.72 16.30
CA GLU A 552 -28.55 -36.30 16.44
C GLU A 552 -27.86 -36.13 15.08
N PRO A 553 -26.80 -35.32 15.01
CA PRO A 553 -25.57 -35.85 14.47
C PRO A 553 -24.40 -35.49 15.37
N ASP A 554 -23.44 -36.40 15.45
CA ASP A 554 -22.25 -36.39 16.31
C ASP A 554 -21.26 -35.21 16.14
N THR A 555 -21.61 -34.09 15.49
CA THR A 555 -20.61 -33.03 15.21
C THR A 555 -21.18 -31.62 15.28
N ALA A 556 -20.66 -30.81 16.20
CA ALA A 556 -20.97 -29.39 16.33
C ALA A 556 -20.26 -28.54 15.25
N PRO A 557 -20.91 -27.55 14.64
CA PRO A 557 -20.30 -26.71 13.60
C PRO A 557 -19.18 -25.83 14.17
N SER A 558 -18.14 -25.59 13.37
CA SER A 558 -16.99 -24.78 13.80
C SER A 558 -17.39 -23.31 14.07
N PRO A 559 -16.67 -22.58 14.94
CA PRO A 559 -16.97 -21.18 15.27
C PRO A 559 -17.01 -20.22 14.07
N GLU A 560 -16.22 -20.51 13.04
CA GLU A 560 -16.16 -19.72 11.81
C GLU A 560 -17.32 -20.06 10.86
N LEU A 561 -17.79 -21.30 10.91
CA LEU A 561 -19.02 -21.71 10.25
C LEU A 561 -20.24 -21.07 10.91
N ALA A 562 -20.29 -21.04 12.24
CA ALA A 562 -21.32 -20.35 13.00
C ALA A 562 -21.28 -18.82 12.73
N TYR A 563 -20.09 -18.24 12.59
CA TYR A 563 -19.91 -16.83 12.20
C TYR A 563 -20.33 -16.56 10.75
N SER A 564 -19.99 -17.45 9.82
CA SER A 564 -20.41 -17.35 8.40
C SER A 564 -21.92 -17.56 8.25
N TYR A 565 -22.50 -18.47 9.03
CA TYR A 565 -23.94 -18.69 9.15
C TYR A 565 -24.64 -17.45 9.70
N ALA A 566 -24.10 -16.85 10.77
CA ALA A 566 -24.62 -15.61 11.33
C ALA A 566 -24.53 -14.46 10.31
N ARG A 567 -23.42 -14.35 9.56
CA ARG A 567 -23.27 -13.36 8.46
C ARG A 567 -24.28 -13.60 7.33
N LEU A 568 -24.50 -14.84 6.93
CA LEU A 568 -25.39 -15.19 5.82
C LEU A 568 -26.85 -15.00 6.22
N ALA A 569 -27.25 -15.41 7.42
CA ALA A 569 -28.56 -15.14 7.98
C ALA A 569 -28.82 -13.64 8.18
N ALA A 570 -27.81 -12.88 8.64
CA ALA A 570 -27.89 -11.43 8.72
C ALA A 570 -28.05 -10.79 7.33
N LEU A 571 -27.33 -11.27 6.32
CA LEU A 571 -27.44 -10.78 4.94
C LEU A 571 -28.83 -11.04 4.34
N VAL A 572 -29.40 -12.24 4.52
CA VAL A 572 -30.77 -12.58 4.11
C VAL A 572 -31.79 -11.61 4.72
N ARG A 573 -31.63 -11.28 6.01
CA ARG A 573 -32.48 -10.33 6.74
C ARG A 573 -32.32 -8.89 6.23
N THR A 574 -31.09 -8.42 6.03
CA THR A 574 -30.80 -7.07 5.52
C THR A 574 -31.30 -6.89 4.08
N CYS A 575 -31.22 -7.94 3.25
CA CYS A 575 -31.74 -7.95 1.89
C CYS A 575 -33.26 -8.20 1.79
N LYS A 576 -33.97 -8.35 2.93
CA LYS A 576 -35.41 -8.64 3.00
C LYS A 576 -35.84 -9.87 2.17
N LEU A 577 -34.97 -10.86 2.05
CA LEU A 577 -35.28 -12.12 1.36
C LEU A 577 -36.12 -13.00 2.29
N ASP A 578 -37.15 -13.67 1.75
CA ASP A 578 -38.01 -14.59 2.51
C ASP A 578 -37.17 -15.81 2.94
N PRO A 579 -37.00 -16.07 4.24
CA PRO A 579 -36.11 -17.13 4.70
C PRO A 579 -36.64 -18.54 4.39
N GLY A 580 -37.91 -18.76 4.04
CA GLY A 580 -38.43 -20.11 3.76
C GLY A 580 -38.15 -21.17 4.87
N PRO A 581 -38.47 -22.45 4.67
CA PRO A 581 -38.10 -23.51 5.60
C PRO A 581 -36.65 -23.92 5.36
N LEU A 582 -35.70 -23.06 5.73
CA LEU A 582 -34.26 -23.34 5.69
C LEU A 582 -33.91 -24.27 6.87
N GLY A 583 -33.87 -25.57 6.57
CA GLY A 583 -33.91 -26.65 7.55
C GLY A 583 -32.57 -27.18 8.05
N GLU A 584 -31.43 -26.95 7.38
CA GLU A 584 -30.16 -27.56 7.82
C GLU A 584 -28.95 -26.60 7.68
N PRO A 585 -28.06 -26.54 8.69
CA PRO A 585 -26.83 -25.74 8.63
C PRO A 585 -25.88 -26.18 7.49
N GLU A 586 -26.05 -27.39 6.95
CA GLU A 586 -25.34 -27.95 5.81
C GLU A 586 -25.75 -27.29 4.48
N ASP A 587 -27.03 -26.94 4.31
CA ASP A 587 -27.55 -26.21 3.14
C ASP A 587 -27.02 -24.78 3.07
N HIS A 588 -26.83 -24.15 4.23
CA HIS A 588 -26.24 -22.81 4.33
C HIS A 588 -24.74 -22.78 4.06
N LEU A 589 -24.04 -23.86 4.43
CA LEU A 589 -22.64 -24.11 4.11
C LEU A 589 -22.44 -24.28 2.59
N ALA A 590 -23.32 -25.06 1.95
CA ALA A 590 -23.33 -25.27 0.50
C ALA A 590 -23.65 -23.99 -0.28
N LEU A 591 -24.50 -23.11 0.26
CA LEU A 591 -24.79 -21.77 -0.30
C LEU A 591 -23.63 -20.77 -0.12
N ALA A 592 -22.88 -20.85 0.98
CA ALA A 592 -21.73 -19.98 1.25
C ALA A 592 -20.47 -20.34 0.44
N ILE A 593 -20.31 -21.62 0.06
CA ILE A 593 -19.16 -22.15 -0.68
C ILE A 593 -19.53 -22.30 -2.17
N ALA A 594 -19.70 -21.15 -2.84
CA ALA A 594 -20.18 -21.12 -4.23
C ALA A 594 -19.09 -21.46 -5.27
N GLY A 595 -17.80 -21.22 -4.98
CA GLY A 595 -16.70 -21.35 -5.95
C GLY A 595 -15.49 -22.17 -5.49
N THR A 596 -14.66 -22.60 -6.45
CA THR A 596 -13.40 -23.34 -6.21
C THR A 596 -12.37 -22.53 -5.41
N LYS A 597 -12.41 -21.20 -5.53
CA LYS A 597 -11.58 -20.27 -4.76
C LYS A 597 -11.96 -20.29 -3.28
N ASP A 598 -13.25 -20.24 -2.96
CA ASP A 598 -13.76 -20.24 -1.58
C ASP A 598 -13.48 -21.58 -0.89
N ARG A 599 -13.57 -22.68 -1.64
CA ARG A 599 -13.14 -24.02 -1.21
C ARG A 599 -11.65 -24.09 -0.89
N ARG A 600 -10.80 -23.41 -1.67
CA ARG A 600 -9.35 -23.36 -1.44
C ARG A 600 -9.03 -22.54 -0.19
N THR A 601 -9.66 -21.38 -0.02
CA THR A 601 -9.54 -20.56 1.19
C THR A 601 -9.94 -21.36 2.44
N LEU A 602 -11.02 -22.15 2.36
CA LEU A 602 -11.47 -22.99 3.48
C LEU A 602 -10.51 -24.16 3.79
N LYS A 603 -9.80 -24.71 2.79
CA LYS A 603 -8.76 -25.73 2.99
C LYS A 603 -7.48 -25.17 3.59
N GLU A 604 -7.15 -23.93 3.24
CA GLU A 604 -5.97 -23.23 3.72
C GLU A 604 -6.22 -22.56 5.09
N ASP A 605 -7.48 -22.45 5.52
CA ASP A 605 -7.85 -21.83 6.80
C ASP A 605 -7.62 -22.80 8.00
N PRO A 606 -6.70 -22.46 8.93
CA PRO A 606 -6.33 -23.30 10.06
C PRO A 606 -7.48 -23.59 11.04
N SER A 607 -8.55 -22.79 11.03
CA SER A 607 -9.71 -22.97 11.91
C SER A 607 -10.49 -24.26 11.62
N PHE A 608 -10.30 -24.87 10.44
CA PHE A 608 -11.08 -26.01 9.97
C PHE A 608 -10.32 -27.33 10.01
N VAL A 609 -9.04 -27.35 10.42
CA VAL A 609 -8.19 -28.56 10.44
C VAL A 609 -8.81 -29.68 11.28
N ALA A 610 -9.39 -29.37 12.45
CA ALA A 610 -10.05 -30.36 13.30
C ALA A 610 -11.33 -30.95 12.65
N MET A 611 -12.05 -30.15 11.86
CA MET A 611 -13.27 -30.56 11.14
C MET A 611 -12.93 -31.34 9.86
N LEU A 612 -11.83 -30.98 9.18
CA LEU A 612 -11.29 -31.72 8.03
C LEU A 612 -10.71 -33.09 8.44
N HIS A 613 -10.31 -33.25 9.71
CA HIS A 613 -9.90 -34.53 10.27
C HIS A 613 -11.08 -35.41 10.72
N ASP A 614 -12.24 -34.82 10.96
CA ASP A 614 -13.47 -35.53 11.30
C ASP A 614 -14.17 -36.02 10.02
N ARG A 615 -13.83 -37.24 9.59
CA ARG A 615 -14.26 -37.85 8.31
C ARG A 615 -15.73 -38.29 8.33
N SER A 616 -16.63 -37.51 8.90
CA SER A 616 -18.06 -37.80 8.82
C SER A 616 -18.53 -37.62 7.37
N ALA A 617 -19.35 -38.56 6.87
CA ALA A 617 -19.78 -38.60 5.48
C ALA A 617 -20.60 -37.36 5.04
N GLY A 618 -21.23 -36.66 6.00
CA GLY A 618 -21.98 -35.42 5.76
C GLY A 618 -21.05 -34.22 5.53
N THR A 619 -20.06 -34.03 6.40
CA THR A 619 -19.13 -32.88 6.37
C THR A 619 -18.27 -32.87 5.09
N MET A 620 -17.83 -34.05 4.61
CA MET A 620 -17.03 -34.17 3.39
C MET A 620 -17.84 -33.83 2.12
N ARG A 621 -19.12 -34.23 2.08
CA ARG A 621 -20.03 -33.97 0.96
C ARG A 621 -20.32 -32.48 0.78
N VAL A 622 -20.50 -31.78 1.89
CA VAL A 622 -20.87 -30.35 1.94
C VAL A 622 -19.69 -29.44 1.57
N ILE A 623 -18.45 -29.83 1.89
CA ILE A 623 -17.23 -29.08 1.55
C ILE A 623 -16.77 -29.33 0.10
N GLY A 624 -17.40 -30.28 -0.60
CA GLY A 624 -16.98 -30.72 -1.93
C GLY A 624 -15.68 -31.52 -1.90
N PHE A 625 -15.35 -32.13 -0.77
CA PHE A 625 -14.51 -33.33 -0.75
C PHE A 625 -15.38 -34.50 -1.21
N GLU A 626 -15.58 -34.62 -2.52
CA GLU A 626 -15.58 -35.98 -3.05
C GLU A 626 -14.22 -36.56 -2.64
N ASP A 627 -14.22 -37.64 -1.86
CA ASP A 627 -13.03 -38.42 -1.51
C ASP A 627 -12.36 -38.88 -2.80
N ARG A 628 -11.58 -38.00 -3.42
CA ARG A 628 -10.73 -38.37 -4.53
C ARG A 628 -9.55 -39.08 -3.94
N VAL A 629 -9.68 -40.39 -3.82
CA VAL A 629 -8.61 -41.30 -3.44
C VAL A 629 -7.37 -40.90 -4.24
N GLY A 630 -6.32 -40.44 -3.57
CA GLY A 630 -5.06 -40.11 -4.24
C GLY A 630 -4.32 -41.38 -4.67
N MET A 631 -3.40 -41.31 -5.64
CA MET A 631 -2.56 -42.47 -6.00
C MET A 631 -1.89 -43.09 -4.77
N LEU A 632 -1.38 -42.24 -3.87
CA LEU A 632 -0.67 -42.66 -2.66
C LEU A 632 -1.59 -43.26 -1.59
N GLU A 633 -2.90 -43.12 -1.73
CA GLU A 633 -3.89 -43.69 -0.81
C GLU A 633 -4.37 -45.08 -1.26
N LEU A 634 -3.99 -45.51 -2.47
CA LEU A 634 -4.27 -46.85 -2.95
C LEU A 634 -3.47 -47.89 -2.15
N PRO A 635 -4.07 -49.05 -1.79
CA PRO A 635 -3.40 -50.04 -0.94
C PRO A 635 -2.00 -50.48 -1.39
N PRO A 636 -1.69 -50.60 -2.70
CA PRO A 636 -0.34 -50.94 -3.16
C PRO A 636 0.71 -49.84 -2.90
N PHE A 637 0.29 -48.57 -2.92
CA PHE A 637 1.16 -47.40 -2.78
C PHE A 637 1.25 -46.87 -1.35
N LEU A 638 0.25 -47.17 -0.52
CA LEU A 638 0.14 -46.69 0.86
C LEU A 638 1.41 -46.95 1.71
N PRO A 639 2.07 -48.12 1.65
CA PRO A 639 3.32 -48.35 2.41
C PRO A 639 4.50 -47.48 1.97
N PHE A 640 4.42 -46.86 0.79
CA PHE A 640 5.48 -46.06 0.17
C PHE A 640 5.12 -44.58 0.04
N ALA A 641 3.97 -44.18 0.59
CA ALA A 641 3.38 -42.86 0.36
C ALA A 641 4.33 -41.71 0.73
N ASP A 642 5.02 -41.81 1.87
CA ASP A 642 5.90 -40.75 2.34
C ASP A 642 7.16 -40.61 1.48
N ARG A 643 7.78 -41.73 1.09
CA ARG A 643 8.94 -41.73 0.19
C ARG A 643 8.60 -41.20 -1.19
N LEU A 644 7.47 -41.62 -1.75
CA LEU A 644 7.02 -41.13 -3.06
C LEU A 644 6.66 -39.64 -3.02
N ARG A 645 6.10 -39.15 -1.90
CA ARG A 645 5.81 -37.72 -1.69
C ARG A 645 7.08 -36.88 -1.59
N GLU A 646 8.12 -37.40 -0.94
CA GLU A 646 9.42 -36.73 -0.80
C GLU A 646 10.07 -36.42 -2.16
N ILE A 647 9.97 -37.34 -3.12
CA ILE A 647 10.48 -37.15 -4.50
C ILE A 647 9.45 -36.58 -5.48
N GLY A 648 8.30 -36.09 -4.99
CA GLY A 648 7.27 -35.45 -5.82
C GLY A 648 6.47 -36.39 -6.72
N LEU A 649 6.57 -37.70 -6.55
CA LEU A 649 5.84 -38.70 -7.33
C LEU A 649 4.44 -38.97 -6.71
N THR A 650 3.58 -37.96 -6.79
CA THR A 650 2.22 -38.00 -6.18
C THR A 650 1.12 -38.43 -7.14
N SER A 651 1.41 -38.63 -8.42
CA SER A 651 0.46 -39.02 -9.47
C SER A 651 0.99 -40.15 -10.37
N PHE A 652 0.10 -40.91 -11.01
CA PHE A 652 0.48 -41.98 -11.92
C PHE A 652 1.32 -41.48 -13.09
N ALA A 653 0.98 -40.32 -13.66
CA ALA A 653 1.71 -39.72 -14.76
C ALA A 653 3.14 -39.33 -14.35
N ALA A 654 3.31 -38.74 -13.16
CA ALA A 654 4.64 -38.41 -12.64
C ALA A 654 5.49 -39.66 -12.42
N LEU A 655 4.89 -40.72 -11.86
CA LEU A 655 5.57 -42.00 -11.63
C LEU A 655 6.00 -42.68 -12.94
N LEU A 656 5.20 -42.60 -14.00
CA LEU A 656 5.55 -43.15 -15.30
C LEU A 656 6.60 -42.32 -16.03
N ALA A 657 6.50 -41.00 -15.95
CA ALA A 657 7.46 -40.08 -16.56
C ALA A 657 8.86 -40.24 -15.98
N SER A 658 8.97 -40.49 -14.67
CA SER A 658 10.25 -40.70 -13.98
C SER A 658 10.86 -42.09 -14.13
N THR A 659 10.16 -43.06 -14.74
CA THR A 659 10.59 -44.48 -14.79
C THR A 659 10.59 -45.07 -16.21
N GLY A 660 10.85 -44.23 -17.21
CA GLY A 660 10.87 -44.63 -18.62
C GLY A 660 11.94 -45.68 -18.96
N GLY A 661 13.10 -45.62 -18.30
CA GLY A 661 14.25 -46.50 -18.52
C GLY A 661 14.30 -47.76 -17.65
N GLY A 662 15.08 -48.77 -18.08
CA GLY A 662 15.34 -49.97 -17.28
C GLY A 662 16.18 -49.69 -16.03
N ALA A 663 17.12 -48.75 -16.11
CA ALA A 663 17.94 -48.31 -14.99
C ALA A 663 17.09 -47.59 -13.93
N ASP A 664 16.22 -46.67 -14.34
CA ASP A 664 15.33 -45.90 -13.48
C ASP A 664 14.40 -46.79 -12.63
N ARG A 665 14.00 -47.95 -13.15
CA ARG A 665 13.19 -48.92 -12.38
C ARG A 665 13.95 -49.56 -11.24
N GLN A 666 15.23 -49.83 -11.47
CA GLN A 666 16.09 -50.42 -10.44
C GLN A 666 16.45 -49.38 -9.38
N GLU A 667 16.60 -48.13 -9.79
CA GLU A 667 16.75 -46.99 -8.89
C GLU A 667 15.50 -46.76 -8.04
N LEU A 668 14.30 -46.76 -8.64
CA LEU A 668 13.04 -46.69 -7.89
C LEU A 668 12.89 -47.86 -6.90
N ALA A 669 13.24 -49.08 -7.33
CA ALA A 669 13.21 -50.26 -6.46
C ALA A 669 14.16 -50.11 -5.25
N SER A 670 15.39 -49.62 -5.50
CA SER A 670 16.38 -49.34 -4.47
C SER A 670 15.91 -48.26 -3.49
N TYR A 671 15.37 -47.16 -4.01
CA TYR A 671 14.87 -46.04 -3.21
C TYR A 671 13.67 -46.44 -2.32
N LEU A 672 12.73 -47.22 -2.88
CA LEU A 672 11.58 -47.73 -2.13
C LEU A 672 11.95 -48.90 -1.20
N GLY A 673 13.15 -49.46 -1.31
CA GLY A 673 13.58 -50.62 -0.52
C GLY A 673 12.78 -51.89 -0.85
N VAL A 674 12.38 -52.07 -2.11
CA VAL A 674 11.56 -53.20 -2.57
C VAL A 674 12.26 -54.00 -3.66
N SER A 675 11.81 -55.24 -3.88
CA SER A 675 12.30 -56.03 -5.02
C SER A 675 11.91 -55.37 -6.36
N GLY A 676 12.72 -55.57 -7.40
CA GLY A 676 12.40 -55.11 -8.74
C GLY A 676 11.05 -55.64 -9.26
N LEU A 677 10.61 -56.81 -8.80
CA LEU A 677 9.29 -57.37 -9.08
C LEU A 677 8.17 -56.48 -8.50
N ARG A 678 8.31 -56.03 -7.25
CA ARG A 678 7.32 -55.16 -6.60
C ARG A 678 7.30 -53.76 -7.21
N ALA A 679 8.46 -53.21 -7.59
CA ALA A 679 8.51 -51.95 -8.33
C ALA A 679 7.80 -52.08 -9.70
N ASN A 680 8.02 -53.17 -10.41
CA ASN A 680 7.30 -53.46 -11.66
C ASN A 680 5.79 -53.62 -11.45
N GLN A 681 5.34 -54.14 -10.30
CA GLN A 681 3.92 -54.21 -9.97
C GLN A 681 3.32 -52.81 -9.78
N LEU A 682 3.98 -51.92 -9.05
CA LEU A 682 3.53 -50.52 -8.88
C LEU A 682 3.45 -49.79 -10.22
N LEU A 683 4.46 -49.98 -11.08
CA LEU A 683 4.45 -49.44 -12.44
C LEU A 683 3.38 -50.09 -13.32
N GLY A 684 3.07 -51.37 -13.11
CA GLY A 684 1.95 -52.05 -13.74
C GLY A 684 0.62 -51.38 -13.43
N ILE A 685 0.42 -51.01 -12.17
CA ILE A 685 -0.80 -50.32 -11.72
C ILE A 685 -0.85 -48.91 -12.29
N ALA A 686 0.25 -48.16 -12.28
CA ALA A 686 0.30 -46.84 -12.90
C ALA A 686 0.03 -46.90 -14.41
N ARG A 687 0.53 -47.92 -15.11
CA ARG A 687 0.24 -48.11 -16.54
C ARG A 687 -1.22 -48.44 -16.83
N LEU A 688 -2.01 -48.93 -15.88
CA LEU A 688 -3.46 -49.08 -16.09
C LEU A 688 -4.11 -47.73 -16.32
N SER A 689 -3.66 -46.69 -15.60
CA SER A 689 -4.20 -45.34 -15.70
C SER A 689 -3.83 -44.65 -17.01
N ASP A 690 -2.80 -45.13 -17.72
CA ASP A 690 -2.28 -44.59 -18.98
C ASP A 690 -2.94 -45.23 -20.22
N LEU A 691 -3.74 -46.29 -20.04
CA LEU A 691 -4.41 -46.98 -21.15
C LEU A 691 -5.55 -46.16 -21.77
N HIS A 692 -6.25 -45.37 -20.95
CA HIS A 692 -7.39 -44.58 -21.37
C HIS A 692 -7.65 -43.45 -20.36
N GLU A 693 -8.13 -42.29 -20.82
CA GLU A 693 -8.42 -41.13 -19.97
C GLU A 693 -9.42 -41.46 -18.85
N ASP A 694 -10.45 -42.26 -19.14
CA ASP A 694 -11.43 -42.70 -18.15
C ASP A 694 -10.83 -43.59 -17.04
N LEU A 695 -9.66 -44.21 -17.27
CA LEU A 695 -8.95 -45.04 -16.29
C LEU A 695 -7.93 -44.24 -15.47
N SER A 696 -7.71 -42.96 -15.79
CA SER A 696 -6.68 -42.13 -15.16
C SER A 696 -6.96 -41.78 -13.70
N ARG A 697 -8.24 -41.87 -13.28
CA ARG A 697 -8.69 -41.53 -11.92
C ARG A 697 -8.31 -42.63 -10.92
N PRO A 698 -7.70 -42.32 -9.76
CA PRO A 698 -7.27 -43.36 -8.85
C PRO A 698 -8.44 -44.11 -8.18
N GLU A 699 -9.59 -43.48 -8.01
CA GLU A 699 -10.84 -44.15 -7.60
C GLU A 699 -11.26 -45.26 -8.57
N VAL A 700 -11.10 -45.01 -9.87
CA VAL A 700 -11.36 -46.03 -10.91
C VAL A 700 -10.33 -47.14 -10.78
N VAL A 701 -9.03 -46.81 -10.70
CA VAL A 701 -7.95 -47.80 -10.54
C VAL A 701 -8.16 -48.66 -9.29
N LYS A 702 -8.67 -48.10 -8.19
CA LYS A 702 -9.01 -48.86 -6.97
C LYS A 702 -10.00 -49.99 -7.25
N VAL A 703 -11.08 -49.71 -7.96
CA VAL A 703 -12.08 -50.73 -8.35
C VAL A 703 -11.42 -51.84 -9.18
N PHE A 704 -10.52 -51.49 -10.12
CA PHE A 704 -9.77 -52.48 -10.90
C PHE A 704 -8.87 -53.34 -9.99
N LEU A 705 -8.20 -52.74 -9.01
CA LEU A 705 -7.36 -53.46 -8.04
C LEU A 705 -8.18 -54.43 -7.19
N ASP A 706 -9.38 -54.02 -6.75
CA ASP A 706 -10.26 -54.85 -5.92
C ASP A 706 -10.86 -56.03 -6.70
N VAL A 707 -11.02 -55.90 -8.01
CA VAL A 707 -11.34 -57.01 -8.94
C VAL A 707 -10.10 -57.86 -9.30
N GLY A 708 -8.92 -57.48 -8.77
CA GLY A 708 -7.66 -58.18 -8.93
C GLY A 708 -6.92 -57.86 -10.24
N VAL A 709 -7.29 -56.79 -10.94
CA VAL A 709 -6.61 -56.33 -12.14
C VAL A 709 -5.47 -55.39 -11.75
N THR A 710 -4.23 -55.87 -11.88
CA THR A 710 -3.04 -55.16 -11.39
C THR A 710 -2.12 -54.62 -12.49
N CYS A 711 -2.36 -54.98 -13.76
CA CYS A 711 -1.56 -54.47 -14.88
C CYS A 711 -2.33 -54.53 -16.22
N PRO A 712 -1.90 -53.78 -17.24
CA PRO A 712 -2.52 -53.77 -18.57
C PRO A 712 -2.62 -55.14 -19.24
N ALA A 713 -1.66 -56.03 -19.01
CA ALA A 713 -1.67 -57.37 -19.60
C ALA A 713 -2.78 -58.23 -19.01
N ASP A 714 -3.03 -58.12 -17.70
CA ASP A 714 -4.13 -58.81 -17.03
C ASP A 714 -5.47 -58.28 -17.49
N LEU A 715 -5.61 -56.95 -17.61
CA LEU A 715 -6.83 -56.33 -18.13
C LEU A 715 -7.16 -56.83 -19.54
N ARG A 716 -6.19 -56.79 -20.46
CA ARG A 716 -6.38 -57.30 -21.84
C ARG A 716 -6.73 -58.78 -21.89
N ARG A 717 -6.09 -59.59 -21.03
CA ARG A 717 -6.37 -61.02 -20.95
C ARG A 717 -7.82 -61.27 -20.54
N ARG A 718 -8.28 -60.63 -19.45
CA ARG A 718 -9.65 -60.82 -18.93
C ARG A 718 -10.72 -60.32 -19.88
N VAL A 719 -10.48 -59.19 -20.56
CA VAL A 719 -11.39 -58.67 -21.60
C VAL A 719 -11.52 -59.67 -22.77
N ARG A 720 -10.44 -60.36 -23.16
CA ARG A 720 -10.46 -61.37 -24.23
C ARG A 720 -11.10 -62.70 -23.81
N GLU A 721 -10.95 -63.08 -22.54
CA GLU A 721 -11.52 -64.30 -22.00
C GLU A 721 -13.04 -64.19 -21.83
N ASP A 722 -13.51 -63.12 -21.16
CA ASP A 722 -14.93 -62.87 -20.89
C ASP A 722 -15.16 -61.42 -20.46
N SER A 723 -15.30 -60.50 -21.43
CA SER A 723 -15.50 -59.06 -21.15
C SER A 723 -16.74 -58.79 -20.31
N ARG A 724 -17.81 -59.56 -20.53
CA ARG A 724 -19.09 -59.38 -19.82
C ARG A 724 -18.95 -59.68 -18.34
N ARG A 725 -18.28 -60.79 -18.00
CA ARG A 725 -18.04 -61.15 -16.59
C ARG A 725 -17.14 -60.13 -15.89
N LEU A 726 -16.17 -59.55 -16.59
CA LEU A 726 -15.34 -58.47 -16.06
C LEU A 726 -16.15 -57.19 -15.81
N ASP A 727 -17.00 -56.78 -16.75
CA ASP A 727 -17.87 -55.60 -16.62
C ASP A 727 -18.84 -55.75 -15.45
N GLU A 728 -19.46 -56.92 -15.30
CA GLU A 728 -20.36 -57.24 -14.18
C GLU A 728 -19.62 -57.14 -12.83
N ALA A 729 -18.39 -57.66 -12.74
CA ALA A 729 -17.56 -57.56 -11.55
C ALA A 729 -17.17 -56.10 -11.24
N LEU A 730 -16.72 -55.34 -12.24
CA LEU A 730 -16.34 -53.93 -12.09
C LEU A 730 -17.55 -53.07 -11.69
N GLN A 731 -18.72 -53.28 -12.28
CA GLN A 731 -19.93 -52.54 -11.93
C GLN A 731 -20.42 -52.86 -10.51
N SER A 732 -20.35 -54.12 -10.09
CA SER A 732 -20.70 -54.52 -8.72
C SER A 732 -19.77 -53.83 -7.72
N THR A 733 -18.45 -53.92 -7.92
CA THR A 733 -17.47 -53.29 -7.03
C THR A 733 -17.54 -51.76 -7.07
N ALA A 734 -17.81 -51.15 -8.23
CA ALA A 734 -18.02 -49.71 -8.36
C ALA A 734 -19.31 -49.23 -7.66
N TYR A 735 -20.35 -50.06 -7.60
CA TYR A 735 -21.57 -49.79 -6.84
C TYR A 735 -21.28 -49.78 -5.35
N ASP A 736 -20.57 -50.79 -4.84
CA ASP A 736 -20.21 -50.90 -3.42
C ASP A 736 -19.31 -49.74 -2.96
N GLN A 737 -18.52 -49.16 -3.87
CA GLN A 737 -17.64 -48.03 -3.60
C GLN A 737 -18.24 -46.65 -3.94
N GLY A 738 -19.49 -46.59 -4.42
CA GLY A 738 -20.17 -45.34 -4.74
C GLY A 738 -19.66 -44.62 -6.00
N VAL A 739 -18.80 -45.25 -6.80
CA VAL A 739 -18.17 -44.67 -8.01
C VAL A 739 -18.81 -45.16 -9.31
N ARG A 740 -19.97 -45.82 -9.26
CA ARG A 740 -20.70 -46.36 -10.43
C ARG A 740 -20.99 -45.33 -11.53
N LYS A 741 -21.08 -44.04 -11.19
CA LYS A 741 -21.34 -42.95 -12.15
C LYS A 741 -20.12 -42.57 -12.99
N GLU A 742 -18.93 -43.05 -12.64
CA GLU A 742 -17.72 -42.80 -13.42
C GLU A 742 -17.84 -43.42 -14.82
N ARG A 743 -17.36 -42.68 -15.84
CA ARG A 743 -17.50 -43.07 -17.25
C ARG A 743 -16.89 -44.42 -17.55
N ALA A 744 -15.82 -44.80 -16.84
CA ALA A 744 -15.18 -46.10 -16.95
C ALA A 744 -16.14 -47.29 -16.72
N PHE A 745 -17.16 -47.13 -15.88
CA PHE A 745 -18.13 -48.19 -15.55
C PHE A 745 -19.47 -48.01 -16.24
N ALA A 746 -19.84 -46.77 -16.56
CA ALA A 746 -21.06 -46.46 -17.31
C ALA A 746 -20.92 -46.82 -18.80
N GLU A 747 -19.74 -46.66 -19.39
CA GLU A 747 -19.46 -46.87 -20.81
C GLU A 747 -18.19 -47.72 -21.03
N PRO A 748 -18.13 -48.99 -20.54
CA PRO A 748 -16.91 -49.79 -20.58
C PRO A 748 -16.38 -50.07 -22.00
N GLU A 749 -17.27 -50.06 -23.00
CA GLU A 749 -16.95 -50.20 -24.42
C GLU A 749 -15.92 -49.19 -24.95
N ARG A 750 -15.76 -48.03 -24.30
CA ARG A 750 -14.80 -46.99 -24.73
C ARG A 750 -13.37 -47.40 -24.49
N TRP A 751 -13.06 -47.81 -23.26
CA TRP A 751 -11.70 -48.28 -22.95
C TRP A 751 -11.48 -49.70 -23.48
N HIS A 752 -12.52 -50.53 -23.65
CA HIS A 752 -12.40 -51.80 -24.41
C HIS A 752 -11.85 -51.58 -25.83
N ARG A 753 -12.42 -50.64 -26.59
CA ARG A 753 -11.94 -50.32 -27.95
C ARG A 753 -10.50 -49.80 -27.96
N ALA A 754 -10.10 -49.04 -26.93
CA ALA A 754 -8.73 -48.55 -26.80
C ALA A 754 -7.71 -49.67 -26.51
N LEU A 755 -8.14 -50.79 -25.91
CA LEU A 755 -7.29 -51.96 -25.68
C LEU A 755 -6.97 -52.74 -26.96
N ASP A 756 -7.85 -52.68 -27.97
CA ASP A 756 -7.72 -53.37 -29.26
C ASP A 756 -7.05 -52.53 -30.35
N GLY A 757 -6.84 -51.23 -30.11
CA GLY A 757 -6.17 -50.33 -31.05
C GLY A 757 -4.66 -50.58 -31.20
N PRO A 758 -4.05 -50.29 -32.37
CA PRO A 758 -2.61 -50.31 -32.54
C PRO A 758 -1.95 -49.30 -31.58
N ARG A 759 -0.89 -49.71 -30.87
CA ARG A 759 -0.16 -48.87 -29.89
C ARG A 759 0.22 -47.53 -30.51
N ILE A 760 -0.39 -46.44 -30.05
CA ILE A 760 0.09 -45.09 -30.33
C ILE A 760 1.28 -44.86 -29.38
N PRO A 761 2.51 -44.61 -29.87
CA PRO A 761 3.65 -44.35 -28.99
C PRO A 761 3.41 -43.05 -28.19
N PRO A 762 3.74 -43.02 -26.88
CA PRO A 762 3.49 -41.86 -26.04
C PRO A 762 4.28 -40.65 -26.54
N ALA A 763 3.65 -39.48 -26.52
CA ALA A 763 4.31 -38.21 -26.81
C ALA A 763 5.44 -37.99 -25.78
N ARG A 764 6.69 -37.81 -26.25
CA ARG A 764 7.83 -37.51 -25.38
C ARG A 764 7.59 -36.19 -24.65
N VAL A 765 7.22 -36.26 -23.38
CA VAL A 765 7.27 -35.14 -22.44
C VAL A 765 8.71 -35.01 -21.94
N GLY A 766 9.26 -33.79 -21.91
CA GLY A 766 10.65 -33.51 -21.55
C GLY A 766 11.04 -34.08 -20.19
N SER A 767 12.20 -34.74 -20.13
CA SER A 767 12.75 -35.34 -18.92
C SER A 767 12.97 -34.29 -17.83
N VAL A 768 12.38 -34.51 -16.66
CA VAL A 768 12.73 -33.80 -15.42
C VAL A 768 13.99 -34.44 -14.87
N ASP A 769 15.06 -33.66 -14.78
CA ASP A 769 16.36 -34.08 -14.27
C ASP A 769 16.25 -34.28 -12.75
N ILE A 770 16.22 -35.53 -12.30
CA ILE A 770 16.26 -35.87 -10.87
C ILE A 770 17.70 -35.64 -10.42
N GLY A 771 17.90 -34.63 -9.58
CA GLY A 771 19.21 -34.18 -9.12
C GLY A 771 20.08 -35.32 -8.58
N ARG A 772 21.19 -35.58 -9.27
CA ARG A 772 22.31 -36.35 -8.75
C ARG A 772 22.85 -35.67 -7.49
N ASN A 773 22.70 -36.35 -6.37
CA ASN A 773 23.44 -36.05 -5.14
C ASN A 773 24.94 -36.33 -5.39
N PRO A 774 25.87 -35.37 -5.20
CA PRO A 774 27.29 -35.63 -5.41
C PRO A 774 27.89 -36.43 -4.24
N ASP A 775 28.74 -37.40 -4.60
CA ASP A 775 29.48 -38.27 -3.67
C ASP A 775 30.27 -37.50 -2.59
N PRO A 776 30.34 -38.03 -1.36
CA PRO A 776 31.19 -37.51 -0.29
C PRO A 776 32.57 -38.18 -0.36
N ALA A 777 33.42 -37.82 -1.32
CA ALA A 777 34.80 -38.32 -1.36
C ALA A 777 35.74 -37.40 -2.16
N ALA A 778 36.10 -36.24 -1.59
CA ALA A 778 37.36 -35.55 -1.92
C ALA A 778 37.67 -34.47 -0.87
N ALA A 779 38.43 -34.83 0.16
CA ALA A 779 39.22 -33.92 0.98
C ALA A 779 40.64 -34.51 1.09
N CYS A 780 41.42 -34.27 0.04
CA CYS A 780 42.82 -33.85 0.10
C CYS A 780 42.94 -32.64 -0.81
#